data_AF-A0A7Z0MG49-F1
#
_entry.id   AF-A0A7Z0MG49-F1
#
_cell.length_a   1.000
_cell.length_b   1.000
_cell.length_c   1.000
_cell.angle_alpha   90.00
_cell.angle_beta   90.00
_cell.angle_gamma   90.00
#
_symmetry.space_group_name_H-M   'P 1'
#
loop_
_entity.id
_entity.type
_entity.pdbx_description
1 polymer ?
#
loop_
_entity_poly.entity_id
_entity_poly.type
_entity_poly.pdbx_seq_one_letter_code
_entity_poly.pdbx_strand_id
1 'polypeptide(L)'
;ASPATAPPAAVRPPMPAPMSPLGAYAAAAQAAYGPSFSGGPVPPAPVAPAMAVPPATPAGPAQPAATPARQAGAPLRPGQSPVQAPPPAPSPMPEEGGEPQPGIMDAIGAMRGALETRIDELLWGNQLRRAPQAAVLFQTLLGFGFSTALLRAMLKRLPERLSTRAAFQWARQELIAHLPVPASEDALWKPGLVLALVGPTGVGKTTTIAKLAARCVRRFGPDKLVLITTDTYRIGAHEQLKIYGQMLRAPVHVVRTADELRNVVQGIRPDQIVLIDNVGISQRDRYIGEQAALLAAAGRDVTRLLVLNAASHGETLDEVARSYAADGGTPLRGCIITKVDEATRLGAALDTTLRYRLPIHYVSIGQKVPEHLVFLQAAELIDQALTHAPSARTLYAPTEADFAALMAMSRQQETADPAAADPRGQHMRMLPRLLSMAAGGAADLTADDLRDGCEFIDELVCSSEAYDLWRSHTAADGNRAPLESWVRHMLRIVQNEWSDSGHKHLLAVHDQVALRAAGESPATLRATLLLDEHGTPLSSPMQQLALQGGWLSSCGLTRPRAPALRDALLHQMDWLRQHASDLPIVHLFEGASPALLRELAATELHWVAQVPAILRVYMEDGSTTAQALAKTLPHHPAADPDYLFALAEVAGAPAADRALWVAGTPVTLTARGQEPLALRMVSARLVDRSTGKVVKSAIGLHPSLDLPIDRLASWLVVKTESREAMRHAAAAWALLSTRDGQDALQHKALLSAQAGLAAWQLRKSPLAARSRQVAALMLGRKELSAATATQAALKLFTLKEMMAA
;
A
#
# COMPACT_ATOMS: atom_id res chain seq x y z
N ALA A 1 73.59 17.04 49.15
CA ALA A 1 73.26 15.92 48.25
C ALA A 1 73.40 14.62 49.03
N SER A 2 72.30 13.90 49.23
CA SER A 2 72.18 12.53 49.76
C SER A 2 70.80 12.00 49.33
N PRO A 3 70.61 10.68 49.14
CA PRO A 3 69.37 10.13 48.57
C PRO A 3 68.21 10.15 49.59
N ALA A 4 67.01 10.52 49.13
CA ALA A 4 65.80 10.55 49.93
C ALA A 4 64.96 9.27 49.75
N THR A 5 64.38 8.81 50.86
CA THR A 5 63.55 7.60 50.99
C THR A 5 62.25 7.65 50.18
N ALA A 6 61.78 6.47 49.74
CA ALA A 6 60.49 6.31 49.05
C ALA A 6 59.46 5.57 49.94
N PRO A 7 58.24 6.09 50.08
CA PRO A 7 57.06 5.37 50.59
C PRO A 7 55.97 5.27 49.46
N PRO A 8 54.72 4.83 49.69
CA PRO A 8 54.26 3.57 49.10
C PRO A 8 53.27 3.73 47.94
N ALA A 9 53.02 2.63 47.21
CA ALA A 9 52.04 2.60 46.11
C ALA A 9 50.59 2.70 46.63
N ALA A 10 49.81 3.62 46.07
CA ALA A 10 48.39 3.77 46.36
C ALA A 10 47.51 2.89 45.45
N VAL A 11 46.47 2.28 46.03
CA VAL A 11 45.54 1.38 45.34
C VAL A 11 44.64 2.17 44.37
N ARG A 12 44.49 1.69 43.13
CA ARG A 12 43.42 2.10 42.21
C ARG A 12 42.23 1.14 42.32
N PRO A 13 40.97 1.63 42.31
CA PRO A 13 39.80 0.77 42.23
C PRO A 13 39.71 0.08 40.85
N PRO A 14 39.08 -1.10 40.75
CA PRO A 14 38.85 -1.76 39.47
C PRO A 14 37.86 -0.98 38.61
N MET A 15 38.14 -0.90 37.30
CA MET A 15 37.18 -0.38 36.33
C MET A 15 36.03 -1.39 36.12
N PRO A 16 34.79 -0.93 35.87
CA PRO A 16 33.72 -1.81 35.44
C PRO A 16 34.03 -2.42 34.06
N ALA A 17 33.79 -3.72 33.91
CA ALA A 17 33.94 -4.42 32.64
C ALA A 17 32.87 -3.96 31.61
N PRO A 18 33.17 -3.98 30.30
CA PRO A 18 32.20 -3.60 29.29
C PRO A 18 31.03 -4.61 29.25
N MET A 19 29.80 -4.11 29.34
CA MET A 19 28.61 -4.95 29.21
C MET A 19 28.44 -5.44 27.77
N SER A 20 28.32 -6.76 27.59
CA SER A 20 27.93 -7.38 26.33
C SER A 20 26.47 -7.05 25.98
N PRO A 21 26.11 -6.92 24.69
CA PRO A 21 24.74 -6.60 24.28
C PRO A 21 23.75 -7.73 24.59
N LEU A 22 22.57 -7.36 25.08
CA LEU A 22 21.47 -8.29 25.38
C LEU A 22 20.84 -8.84 24.09
N GLY A 23 21.07 -10.12 23.80
CA GLY A 23 20.57 -10.80 22.60
C GLY A 23 20.05 -12.22 22.87
N ALA A 24 19.19 -12.41 23.87
CA ALA A 24 18.68 -13.75 24.23
C ALA A 24 17.31 -13.74 24.97
N TYR A 25 16.23 -13.28 24.33
CA TYR A 25 14.85 -13.52 24.82
C TYR A 25 13.86 -13.73 23.66
N ALA A 26 13.91 -14.92 23.05
CA ALA A 26 12.96 -15.36 22.01
C ALA A 26 12.57 -16.85 22.11
N ALA A 27 12.96 -17.55 23.19
CA ALA A 27 12.84 -19.01 23.31
C ALA A 27 12.38 -19.45 24.72
N ALA A 28 11.18 -19.01 25.13
CA ALA A 28 10.59 -19.37 26.43
C ALA A 28 9.04 -19.37 26.43
N ALA A 29 8.42 -19.96 25.38
CA ALA A 29 6.95 -19.95 25.22
C ALA A 29 6.35 -21.25 24.63
N GLN A 30 7.07 -22.38 24.67
CA GLN A 30 6.59 -23.69 24.17
C GLN A 30 6.98 -24.84 25.13
N ALA A 31 6.47 -24.82 26.36
CA ALA A 31 6.78 -25.86 27.36
C ALA A 31 5.68 -26.04 28.45
N ALA A 32 4.39 -26.05 28.08
CA ALA A 32 3.30 -26.33 29.02
C ALA A 32 1.98 -26.76 28.35
N TYR A 33 1.90 -28.00 27.82
CA TYR A 33 0.69 -28.84 27.89
C TYR A 33 1.00 -30.26 27.40
N GLY A 34 0.77 -31.25 28.26
CA GLY A 34 0.95 -32.67 27.93
C GLY A 34 1.27 -33.55 29.14
N PRO A 35 0.35 -34.42 29.59
CA PRO A 35 0.66 -35.50 30.51
C PRO A 35 1.15 -36.73 29.75
N SER A 36 2.32 -37.25 30.12
CA SER A 36 2.92 -38.44 29.50
C SER A 36 2.31 -39.74 30.05
N PHE A 37 2.13 -40.73 29.19
CA PHE A 37 2.19 -42.15 29.58
C PHE A 37 3.05 -42.92 28.58
N SER A 38 3.86 -43.85 29.07
CA SER A 38 4.91 -44.53 28.31
C SER A 38 4.88 -46.05 28.55
N GLY A 39 5.19 -46.85 27.52
CA GLY A 39 5.55 -48.26 27.72
C GLY A 39 5.22 -49.24 26.59
N GLY A 40 6.22 -49.60 25.79
CA GLY A 40 6.34 -50.95 25.21
C GLY A 40 5.76 -51.22 23.80
N PRO A 41 6.38 -52.09 22.98
CA PRO A 41 5.92 -52.45 21.65
C PRO A 41 5.29 -53.86 21.56
N VAL A 42 4.42 -54.08 20.56
CA VAL A 42 3.83 -55.38 20.16
C VAL A 42 3.74 -55.42 18.61
N PRO A 43 4.02 -56.56 17.92
CA PRO A 43 4.26 -56.61 16.46
C PRO A 43 2.98 -56.70 15.58
N PRO A 44 3.09 -56.53 14.24
CA PRO A 44 1.94 -56.28 13.35
C PRO A 44 1.46 -57.48 12.50
N ALA A 45 0.13 -57.56 12.28
CA ALA A 45 -0.56 -58.23 11.16
C ALA A 45 -2.10 -58.01 11.27
N PRO A 46 -2.92 -58.21 10.21
CA PRO A 46 -2.72 -57.96 8.77
C PRO A 46 -3.84 -57.04 8.19
N VAL A 47 -3.94 -56.89 6.85
CA VAL A 47 -4.86 -55.96 6.16
C VAL A 47 -5.86 -56.69 5.24
N ALA A 48 -7.16 -56.36 5.34
CA ALA A 48 -8.22 -56.54 4.32
C ALA A 48 -9.50 -55.74 4.71
N PRO A 49 -10.49 -55.53 3.82
CA PRO A 49 -10.45 -54.51 2.77
C PRO A 49 -11.64 -53.52 2.83
N ALA A 50 -11.61 -52.47 2.01
CA ALA A 50 -12.68 -51.46 1.93
C ALA A 50 -13.83 -51.87 0.99
N MET A 51 -15.05 -51.36 1.24
CA MET A 51 -16.17 -51.35 0.31
C MET A 51 -16.50 -49.93 -0.17
N ALA A 52 -16.97 -49.81 -1.42
CA ALA A 52 -17.17 -48.53 -2.10
C ALA A 52 -18.63 -48.04 -2.05
N VAL A 53 -18.80 -46.73 -2.29
CA VAL A 53 -20.09 -46.08 -2.57
C VAL A 53 -19.94 -45.33 -3.92
N PRO A 54 -20.85 -45.52 -4.90
CA PRO A 54 -20.72 -44.93 -6.24
C PRO A 54 -21.25 -43.48 -6.31
N PRO A 55 -20.80 -42.69 -7.31
CA PRO A 55 -21.27 -41.32 -7.53
C PRO A 55 -22.62 -41.27 -8.29
N ALA A 56 -23.31 -40.13 -8.18
CA ALA A 56 -24.53 -39.84 -8.95
C ALA A 56 -24.30 -38.72 -9.98
N THR A 57 -24.94 -38.85 -11.14
CA THR A 57 -24.98 -37.85 -12.23
C THR A 57 -26.43 -37.65 -12.72
N PRO A 58 -26.75 -36.51 -13.37
CA PRO A 58 -28.13 -36.00 -13.42
C PRO A 58 -28.96 -36.48 -14.63
N ALA A 59 -30.29 -36.38 -14.49
CA ALA A 59 -31.27 -36.49 -15.57
C ALA A 59 -32.37 -35.41 -15.44
N GLY A 60 -33.03 -35.10 -16.56
CA GLY A 60 -33.91 -33.92 -16.74
C GLY A 60 -35.40 -34.10 -16.38
N PRO A 61 -36.26 -33.14 -16.80
CA PRO A 61 -37.56 -32.87 -16.18
C PRO A 61 -38.78 -33.50 -16.87
N ALA A 62 -39.85 -33.71 -16.10
CA ALA A 62 -41.20 -33.97 -16.62
C ALA A 62 -42.32 -33.50 -15.67
N GLN A 63 -43.45 -33.10 -16.27
CA GLN A 63 -44.78 -32.84 -15.70
C GLN A 63 -45.80 -33.69 -16.51
N PRO A 64 -47.10 -33.78 -16.19
CA PRO A 64 -47.81 -33.78 -14.89
C PRO A 64 -48.87 -34.92 -14.77
N ALA A 65 -49.68 -34.87 -13.68
CA ALA A 65 -51.12 -35.22 -13.64
C ALA A 65 -51.64 -36.64 -13.24
N ALA A 66 -52.89 -36.60 -12.72
CA ALA A 66 -53.94 -37.63 -12.62
C ALA A 66 -53.95 -38.69 -11.49
N THR A 67 -55.02 -38.65 -10.69
CA THR A 67 -55.55 -39.70 -9.77
C THR A 67 -56.57 -40.60 -10.51
N PRO A 68 -57.02 -41.78 -9.99
CA PRO A 68 -58.23 -41.78 -9.13
C PRO A 68 -58.42 -42.94 -8.11
N ALA A 69 -59.24 -42.68 -7.07
CA ALA A 69 -60.20 -43.55 -6.33
C ALA A 69 -59.91 -45.05 -6.04
N ARG A 70 -60.34 -45.69 -4.93
CA ARG A 70 -61.64 -45.68 -4.22
C ARG A 70 -61.43 -46.09 -2.72
N GLN A 71 -62.42 -46.28 -1.83
CA GLN A 71 -63.90 -46.27 -1.92
C GLN A 71 -64.56 -45.49 -0.76
N ALA A 72 -65.75 -45.89 -0.26
CA ALA A 72 -66.69 -45.00 0.45
C ALA A 72 -67.61 -45.66 1.51
N GLY A 73 -68.16 -44.84 2.44
CA GLY A 73 -69.26 -45.13 3.37
C GLY A 73 -69.77 -43.87 4.12
N ALA A 74 -71.09 -43.71 4.33
CA ALA A 74 -71.82 -42.61 5.02
C ALA A 74 -73.00 -43.23 5.83
N PRO A 75 -74.02 -42.55 6.48
CA PRO A 75 -74.46 -41.12 6.60
C PRO A 75 -74.55 -40.63 8.09
N LEU A 76 -75.24 -39.58 8.61
CA LEU A 76 -75.97 -38.32 8.21
C LEU A 76 -75.32 -37.15 9.06
N ARG A 77 -75.40 -35.83 8.84
CA ARG A 77 -76.44 -34.80 8.47
C ARG A 77 -77.39 -34.35 9.60
N PRO A 78 -77.85 -33.06 9.66
CA PRO A 78 -77.52 -31.89 8.81
C PRO A 78 -77.32 -30.50 9.48
N GLY A 79 -76.48 -29.65 8.86
CA GLY A 79 -76.83 -28.25 8.52
C GLY A 79 -76.50 -27.09 9.48
N GLN A 80 -75.69 -26.12 9.01
CA GLN A 80 -76.14 -24.73 8.69
C GLN A 80 -74.98 -23.81 8.23
N SER A 81 -75.30 -22.80 7.41
CA SER A 81 -74.50 -21.62 7.04
C SER A 81 -75.42 -20.64 6.29
N PRO A 82 -75.14 -19.32 6.22
CA PRO A 82 -74.26 -18.48 7.04
C PRO A 82 -75.06 -17.39 7.81
N VAL A 83 -74.42 -16.65 8.73
CA VAL A 83 -74.98 -15.43 9.34
C VAL A 83 -73.92 -14.33 9.38
N GLN A 84 -74.32 -13.09 9.13
CA GLN A 84 -73.46 -11.89 9.13
C GLN A 84 -73.17 -11.42 10.58
N ALA A 85 -71.99 -10.86 10.81
CA ALA A 85 -71.69 -10.13 12.05
C ALA A 85 -72.09 -8.63 11.93
N PRO A 86 -72.56 -7.96 13.00
CA PRO A 86 -73.00 -6.56 12.93
C PRO A 86 -71.85 -5.54 12.97
N PRO A 87 -72.08 -4.28 12.57
CA PRO A 87 -71.10 -3.19 12.70
C PRO A 87 -71.01 -2.66 14.15
N PRO A 88 -69.82 -2.28 14.65
CA PRO A 88 -69.69 -1.56 15.91
C PRO A 88 -70.03 -0.07 15.75
N ALA A 89 -70.81 0.47 16.68
CA ALA A 89 -71.07 1.90 16.86
C ALA A 89 -69.99 2.54 17.79
N PRO A 90 -69.89 3.88 17.90
CA PRO A 90 -68.67 4.54 18.37
C PRO A 90 -68.50 4.63 19.89
N SER A 91 -67.23 4.77 20.32
CA SER A 91 -66.80 5.16 21.66
C SER A 91 -66.39 6.65 21.69
N PRO A 92 -66.37 7.31 22.87
CA PRO A 92 -66.50 8.77 22.96
C PRO A 92 -65.21 9.58 22.81
N MET A 93 -65.39 10.88 22.55
CA MET A 93 -64.34 11.92 22.57
C MET A 93 -63.88 12.27 24.00
N PRO A 94 -62.59 12.59 24.19
CA PRO A 94 -62.11 13.60 25.13
C PRO A 94 -62.12 14.99 24.48
N GLU A 95 -62.13 16.04 25.30
CA GLU A 95 -62.10 17.44 24.85
C GLU A 95 -60.68 18.00 24.64
N GLU A 96 -60.64 19.17 24.02
CA GLU A 96 -59.55 19.93 23.42
C GLU A 96 -58.16 19.91 24.11
N GLY A 97 -57.15 19.56 23.31
CA GLY A 97 -55.74 19.95 23.49
C GLY A 97 -55.08 20.04 22.12
N GLY A 98 -54.86 21.26 21.61
CA GLY A 98 -54.69 21.50 20.17
C GLY A 98 -53.45 20.85 19.54
N GLU A 99 -53.66 20.06 18.48
CA GLU A 99 -52.58 19.59 17.60
C GLU A 99 -52.09 20.71 16.67
N PRO A 100 -50.77 20.87 16.48
CA PRO A 100 -50.26 21.70 15.39
C PRO A 100 -50.48 20.97 14.06
N GLN A 101 -51.29 21.56 13.18
CA GLN A 101 -51.36 21.12 11.77
C GLN A 101 -49.94 21.18 11.18
N PRO A 102 -49.46 20.14 10.48
CA PRO A 102 -48.14 20.16 9.84
C PRO A 102 -48.07 21.36 8.90
N GLY A 103 -47.12 22.26 9.15
CA GLY A 103 -47.18 23.61 8.59
C GLY A 103 -47.06 23.59 7.07
N ILE A 104 -47.64 24.60 6.42
CA ILE A 104 -47.31 24.88 5.01
C ILE A 104 -45.78 25.08 4.86
N MET A 105 -45.10 25.59 5.89
CA MET A 105 -43.63 25.59 6.00
C MET A 105 -43.00 24.19 5.99
N ASP A 106 -43.57 23.18 6.65
CA ASP A 106 -43.01 21.82 6.70
C ASP A 106 -43.25 21.07 5.40
N ALA A 107 -44.43 21.25 4.80
CA ALA A 107 -44.73 20.75 3.45
C ALA A 107 -43.82 21.41 2.40
N ILE A 108 -43.59 22.72 2.49
CA ILE A 108 -42.60 23.44 1.68
C ILE A 108 -41.18 22.96 2.00
N GLY A 109 -40.86 22.65 3.26
CA GLY A 109 -39.56 22.13 3.67
C GLY A 109 -39.26 20.75 3.07
N ALA A 110 -40.22 19.83 3.13
CA ALA A 110 -40.12 18.51 2.51
C ALA A 110 -40.09 18.59 0.98
N MET A 111 -40.93 19.44 0.37
CA MET A 111 -40.94 19.65 -1.08
C MET A 111 -39.67 20.35 -1.57
N ARG A 112 -39.12 21.30 -0.79
CA ARG A 112 -37.83 21.94 -1.01
C ARG A 112 -36.69 20.95 -0.87
N GLY A 113 -36.68 20.08 0.15
CA GLY A 113 -35.69 19.02 0.29
C GLY A 113 -35.73 18.02 -0.87
N ALA A 114 -36.94 17.67 -1.35
CA ALA A 114 -37.12 16.83 -2.53
C ALA A 114 -36.69 17.53 -3.84
N LEU A 115 -36.88 18.85 -3.94
CA LEU A 115 -36.40 19.66 -5.06
C LEU A 115 -34.87 19.86 -5.00
N GLU A 116 -34.29 20.15 -3.85
CA GLU A 116 -32.84 20.24 -3.64
C GLU A 116 -32.17 18.89 -3.96
N THR A 117 -32.77 17.78 -3.52
CA THR A 117 -32.32 16.42 -3.88
C THR A 117 -32.38 16.20 -5.40
N ARG A 118 -33.51 16.53 -6.06
CA ARG A 118 -33.65 16.40 -7.52
C ARG A 118 -32.74 17.36 -8.31
N ILE A 119 -32.44 18.54 -7.77
CA ILE A 119 -31.52 19.50 -8.39
C ILE A 119 -30.08 18.98 -8.27
N ASP A 120 -29.67 18.45 -7.12
CA ASP A 120 -28.37 17.79 -6.99
C ASP A 120 -28.31 16.55 -7.92
N GLU A 121 -29.38 15.76 -8.07
CA GLU A 121 -29.46 14.62 -9.02
C GLU A 121 -29.36 15.05 -10.50
N LEU A 122 -30.03 16.12 -10.92
CA LEU A 122 -30.01 16.64 -12.29
C LEU A 122 -28.67 17.31 -12.64
N LEU A 123 -28.07 18.04 -11.69
CA LEU A 123 -26.73 18.60 -11.82
C LEU A 123 -25.67 17.48 -11.87
N TRP A 124 -25.81 16.46 -11.02
CA TRP A 124 -24.96 15.27 -10.96
C TRP A 124 -24.95 14.49 -12.27
N GLY A 125 -26.13 14.23 -12.85
CA GLY A 125 -26.26 13.59 -14.16
C GLY A 125 -25.49 14.36 -15.24
N ASN A 126 -25.62 15.69 -15.28
CA ASN A 126 -24.92 16.52 -16.25
C ASN A 126 -23.40 16.64 -15.99
N GLN A 127 -22.93 16.67 -14.74
CA GLN A 127 -21.51 16.75 -14.43
C GLN A 127 -20.78 15.43 -14.79
N LEU A 128 -21.35 14.27 -14.47
CA LEU A 128 -20.82 12.97 -14.88
C LEU A 128 -20.81 12.78 -16.40
N ARG A 129 -21.87 13.21 -17.10
CA ARG A 129 -21.95 13.15 -18.58
C ARG A 129 -20.84 13.95 -19.28
N ARG A 130 -20.38 15.05 -18.68
CA ARG A 130 -19.37 15.94 -19.26
C ARG A 130 -17.92 15.45 -19.03
N ALA A 131 -17.69 14.53 -18.09
CA ALA A 131 -16.36 14.04 -17.74
C ALA A 131 -16.37 12.52 -17.48
N PRO A 132 -16.17 11.67 -18.53
CA PRO A 132 -16.22 10.21 -18.36
C PRO A 132 -15.18 9.68 -17.36
N GLN A 133 -14.01 10.35 -17.25
CA GLN A 133 -12.98 10.03 -16.27
C GLN A 133 -13.46 10.19 -14.82
N ALA A 134 -14.34 11.15 -14.55
CA ALA A 134 -14.95 11.35 -13.24
C ALA A 134 -15.97 10.24 -12.89
N ALA A 135 -16.65 9.69 -13.90
CA ALA A 135 -17.54 8.55 -13.74
C ALA A 135 -16.77 7.25 -13.42
N VAL A 136 -15.65 7.00 -14.11
CA VAL A 136 -14.74 5.88 -13.79
C VAL A 136 -14.20 6.04 -12.36
N LEU A 137 -13.64 7.21 -12.01
CA LEU A 137 -13.13 7.50 -10.67
C LEU A 137 -14.19 7.27 -9.58
N PHE A 138 -15.43 7.70 -9.82
CA PHE A 138 -16.55 7.48 -8.91
C PHE A 138 -16.84 5.99 -8.68
N GLN A 139 -16.92 5.20 -9.76
CA GLN A 139 -17.14 3.75 -9.68
C GLN A 139 -15.99 3.06 -8.93
N THR A 140 -14.73 3.39 -9.23
CA THR A 140 -13.55 2.83 -8.57
C THR A 140 -13.56 3.09 -7.06
N LEU A 141 -13.79 4.34 -6.64
CA LEU A 141 -13.80 4.69 -5.21
C LEU A 141 -15.03 4.14 -4.47
N LEU A 142 -16.19 4.04 -5.15
CA LEU A 142 -17.37 3.35 -4.61
C LEU A 142 -17.08 1.83 -4.47
N GLY A 143 -16.33 1.25 -5.40
CA GLY A 143 -15.83 -0.13 -5.36
C GLY A 143 -14.83 -0.39 -4.23
N PHE A 144 -14.10 0.63 -3.76
CA PHE A 144 -13.31 0.58 -2.52
C PHE A 144 -14.14 0.80 -1.24
N GLY A 145 -15.42 1.14 -1.36
CA GLY A 145 -16.37 1.26 -0.24
C GLY A 145 -16.50 2.66 0.37
N PHE A 146 -16.04 3.71 -0.31
CA PHE A 146 -16.30 5.10 0.12
C PHE A 146 -17.76 5.52 -0.19
N SER A 147 -18.36 6.38 0.64
CA SER A 147 -19.78 6.73 0.49
C SER A 147 -20.03 7.68 -0.67
N THR A 148 -21.21 7.58 -1.30
CA THR A 148 -21.61 8.52 -2.37
C THR A 148 -21.72 9.98 -1.88
N ALA A 149 -21.79 10.22 -0.58
CA ALA A 149 -21.76 11.56 0.02
C ALA A 149 -20.34 12.15 0.00
N LEU A 150 -19.34 11.40 0.47
CA LEU A 150 -17.93 11.78 0.40
C LEU A 150 -17.48 11.96 -1.06
N LEU A 151 -17.84 11.02 -1.93
CA LEU A 151 -17.46 11.08 -3.35
C LEU A 151 -18.10 12.26 -4.09
N ARG A 152 -19.36 12.63 -3.76
CA ARG A 152 -19.96 13.88 -4.26
C ARG A 152 -19.23 15.14 -3.78
N ALA A 153 -18.77 15.16 -2.52
CA ALA A 153 -17.99 16.28 -1.99
C ALA A 153 -16.60 16.39 -2.66
N MET A 154 -15.94 15.27 -2.93
CA MET A 154 -14.68 15.22 -3.67
C MET A 154 -14.86 15.65 -5.13
N LEU A 155 -15.87 15.14 -5.84
CA LEU A 155 -16.09 15.49 -7.25
C LEU A 155 -16.50 16.95 -7.47
N LYS A 156 -17.11 17.61 -6.48
CA LYS A 156 -17.30 19.07 -6.47
C LYS A 156 -15.98 19.87 -6.34
N ARG A 157 -14.83 19.20 -6.13
CA ARG A 157 -13.47 19.76 -6.04
C ARG A 157 -12.47 19.17 -7.04
N LEU A 158 -12.87 18.19 -7.85
CA LEU A 158 -12.02 17.56 -8.87
C LEU A 158 -11.64 18.59 -9.96
N PRO A 159 -10.35 18.79 -10.27
CA PRO A 159 -9.92 19.65 -11.37
C PRO A 159 -10.46 19.19 -12.72
N GLU A 160 -10.75 20.13 -13.62
CA GLU A 160 -11.17 19.79 -14.97
C GLU A 160 -10.02 19.16 -15.78
N ARG A 161 -10.35 18.17 -16.61
CA ARG A 161 -9.50 17.53 -17.65
C ARG A 161 -8.39 16.56 -17.20
N LEU A 162 -8.34 16.13 -15.94
CA LEU A 162 -7.65 14.89 -15.51
C LEU A 162 -6.20 14.68 -16.06
N SER A 163 -5.80 13.53 -16.60
CA SER A 163 -6.53 12.34 -17.11
C SER A 163 -7.03 11.33 -16.04
N THR A 164 -7.52 10.12 -16.40
CA THR A 164 -8.06 9.10 -15.45
C THR A 164 -7.07 8.75 -14.34
N ARG A 165 -5.79 8.56 -14.67
CA ARG A 165 -4.75 8.19 -13.70
C ARG A 165 -4.39 9.37 -12.79
N ALA A 166 -4.33 10.57 -13.34
CA ALA A 166 -4.18 11.82 -12.58
C ALA A 166 -5.39 12.07 -11.66
N ALA A 167 -6.61 11.76 -12.10
CA ALA A 167 -7.83 11.88 -11.31
C ALA A 167 -7.82 10.94 -10.09
N PHE A 168 -7.28 9.72 -10.26
CA PHE A 168 -7.08 8.78 -9.16
C PHE A 168 -5.99 9.24 -8.19
N GLN A 169 -4.84 9.73 -8.68
CA GLN A 169 -3.79 10.32 -7.84
C GLN A 169 -4.27 11.55 -7.09
N TRP A 170 -5.04 12.43 -7.73
CA TRP A 170 -5.70 13.57 -7.10
C TRP A 170 -6.64 13.11 -5.98
N ALA A 171 -7.51 12.13 -6.24
CA ALA A 171 -8.44 11.62 -5.25
C ALA A 171 -7.73 10.97 -4.04
N ARG A 172 -6.64 10.25 -4.28
CA ARG A 172 -5.73 9.74 -3.24
C ARG A 172 -5.16 10.88 -2.41
N GLN A 173 -4.57 11.90 -3.02
CA GLN A 173 -3.97 13.03 -2.31
C GLN A 173 -5.01 13.84 -1.52
N GLU A 174 -6.19 14.06 -2.09
CA GLU A 174 -7.34 14.72 -1.43
C GLU A 174 -7.81 13.90 -0.21
N LEU A 175 -7.96 12.57 -0.33
CA LEU A 175 -8.29 11.72 0.82
C LEU A 175 -7.21 11.78 1.91
N ILE A 176 -5.93 11.73 1.55
CA ILE A 176 -4.80 11.83 2.49
C ILE A 176 -4.79 13.19 3.21
N ALA A 177 -5.12 14.27 2.50
CA ALA A 177 -5.12 15.63 3.05
C ALA A 177 -6.20 15.87 4.11
N HIS A 178 -7.35 15.20 4.02
CA HIS A 178 -8.47 15.38 4.97
C HIS A 178 -8.65 14.25 5.98
N LEU A 179 -8.00 13.08 5.81
CA LEU A 179 -8.11 11.95 6.74
C LEU A 179 -7.49 12.34 8.10
N PRO A 180 -8.28 12.40 9.20
CA PRO A 180 -7.76 12.87 10.47
C PRO A 180 -6.86 11.81 11.11
N VAL A 181 -5.55 12.07 11.12
CA VAL A 181 -4.53 11.23 11.78
C VAL A 181 -3.60 12.16 12.58
N PRO A 182 -3.28 11.85 13.86
CA PRO A 182 -2.29 12.62 14.61
C PRO A 182 -0.90 12.50 13.96
N ALA A 183 -0.14 13.59 13.83
CA ALA A 183 1.17 13.57 13.16
C ALA A 183 2.21 12.62 13.79
N SER A 184 2.08 12.32 15.09
CA SER A 184 2.89 11.34 15.82
C SER A 184 2.04 10.55 16.82
N GLU A 185 2.40 9.29 17.04
CA GLU A 185 1.80 8.40 18.03
C GLU A 185 1.84 8.99 19.46
N ASP A 186 2.92 9.73 19.79
CA ASP A 186 3.11 10.31 21.13
C ASP A 186 2.13 11.45 21.45
N ALA A 187 1.37 11.95 20.44
CA ALA A 187 0.33 12.96 20.66
C ALA A 187 -0.78 12.52 21.62
N LEU A 188 -1.02 11.20 21.75
CA LEU A 188 -1.95 10.61 22.71
C LEU A 188 -1.32 10.46 24.11
N TRP A 189 -0.06 10.04 24.18
CA TRP A 189 0.57 9.57 25.42
C TRP A 189 1.09 10.72 26.27
N LYS A 190 0.29 11.14 27.26
CA LYS A 190 0.62 12.21 28.20
C LYS A 190 0.60 11.70 29.64
N PRO A 191 1.46 12.21 30.55
CA PRO A 191 1.35 11.93 31.98
C PRO A 191 -0.07 12.24 32.48
N GLY A 192 -0.64 11.36 33.31
CA GLY A 192 -1.98 11.55 33.84
C GLY A 192 -3.15 11.25 32.88
N LEU A 193 -2.90 10.78 31.65
CA LEU A 193 -3.93 10.40 30.67
C LEU A 193 -4.96 9.42 31.28
N VAL A 194 -6.24 9.76 31.21
CA VAL A 194 -7.35 8.82 31.44
C VAL A 194 -8.01 8.53 30.10
N LEU A 195 -7.92 7.29 29.64
CA LEU A 195 -8.37 6.86 28.31
C LEU A 195 -9.50 5.82 28.44
N ALA A 196 -10.65 6.06 27.81
CA ALA A 196 -11.73 5.09 27.73
C ALA A 196 -11.99 4.67 26.28
N LEU A 197 -12.05 3.36 26.04
CA LEU A 197 -12.54 2.83 24.76
C LEU A 197 -14.06 2.65 24.82
N VAL A 198 -14.78 3.32 23.92
CA VAL A 198 -16.24 3.21 23.76
C VAL A 198 -16.60 2.59 22.41
N GLY A 199 -17.82 2.09 22.28
CA GLY A 199 -18.30 1.40 21.08
C GLY A 199 -19.00 0.07 21.37
N PRO A 200 -19.59 -0.58 20.35
CA PRO A 200 -20.47 -1.74 20.54
C PRO A 200 -19.87 -3.00 21.19
N THR A 201 -20.72 -4.01 21.36
CA THR A 201 -20.28 -5.38 21.64
C THR A 201 -19.45 -5.94 20.47
N GLY A 202 -18.47 -6.81 20.76
CA GLY A 202 -17.70 -7.52 19.73
C GLY A 202 -16.63 -6.72 18.95
N VAL A 203 -16.63 -5.38 18.99
CA VAL A 203 -15.66 -4.54 18.22
C VAL A 203 -14.20 -4.59 18.70
N GLY A 204 -13.88 -5.41 19.71
CA GLY A 204 -12.50 -5.67 20.15
C GLY A 204 -11.94 -4.72 21.21
N LYS A 205 -12.77 -4.04 22.00
CA LYS A 205 -12.34 -3.07 23.03
C LYS A 205 -11.37 -3.67 24.06
N THR A 206 -11.75 -4.75 24.74
CA THR A 206 -10.92 -5.44 25.76
C THR A 206 -9.55 -5.84 25.22
N THR A 207 -9.49 -6.44 24.02
CA THR A 207 -8.25 -6.81 23.35
C THR A 207 -7.41 -5.59 22.95
N THR A 208 -8.05 -4.47 22.59
CA THR A 208 -7.37 -3.22 22.25
C THR A 208 -6.80 -2.54 23.49
N ILE A 209 -7.53 -2.53 24.61
CA ILE A 209 -7.02 -2.10 25.93
C ILE A 209 -5.79 -2.93 26.30
N ALA A 210 -5.80 -4.26 26.14
CA ALA A 210 -4.64 -5.10 26.44
C ALA A 210 -3.38 -4.74 25.61
N LYS A 211 -3.56 -4.40 24.32
CA LYS A 211 -2.46 -3.94 23.47
C LYS A 211 -1.97 -2.54 23.86
N LEU A 212 -2.88 -1.61 24.14
CA LEU A 212 -2.54 -0.27 24.66
C LEU A 212 -1.82 -0.34 26.01
N ALA A 213 -2.26 -1.24 26.90
CA ALA A 213 -1.65 -1.52 28.20
C ALA A 213 -0.20 -1.97 28.03
N ALA A 214 0.04 -3.00 27.22
CA ALA A 214 1.39 -3.49 26.94
C ALA A 214 2.28 -2.41 26.28
N ARG A 215 1.70 -1.58 25.39
CA ARG A 215 2.40 -0.47 24.73
C ARG A 215 2.71 0.70 25.69
N CYS A 216 1.86 0.94 26.68
CA CYS A 216 2.08 1.87 27.80
C CYS A 216 3.21 1.36 28.71
N VAL A 217 3.17 0.09 29.15
CA VAL A 217 4.22 -0.51 29.98
C VAL A 217 5.57 -0.48 29.28
N ARG A 218 5.61 -0.73 27.96
CA ARG A 218 6.83 -0.64 27.14
C ARG A 218 7.39 0.79 27.01
N ARG A 219 6.54 1.84 27.04
CA ARG A 219 6.99 3.24 27.01
C ARG A 219 7.42 3.77 28.39
N PHE A 220 6.65 3.45 29.43
CA PHE A 220 6.66 4.20 30.69
C PHE A 220 6.93 3.36 31.94
N GLY A 221 6.94 2.04 31.84
CA GLY A 221 7.04 1.12 32.98
C GLY A 221 5.66 0.72 33.54
N PRO A 222 5.58 -0.39 34.30
CA PRO A 222 4.33 -0.92 34.85
C PRO A 222 3.76 -0.08 36.00
N ASP A 223 4.59 0.66 36.74
CA ASP A 223 4.17 1.55 37.84
C ASP A 223 3.37 2.77 37.36
N LYS A 224 3.41 3.06 36.05
CA LYS A 224 2.69 4.16 35.40
C LYS A 224 1.31 3.75 34.88
N LEU A 225 0.99 2.47 34.82
CA LEU A 225 -0.26 1.98 34.28
C LEU A 225 -1.25 1.59 35.39
N VAL A 226 -2.52 1.97 35.23
CA VAL A 226 -3.65 1.38 35.95
C VAL A 226 -4.72 0.98 34.96
N LEU A 227 -5.32 -0.21 35.15
CA LEU A 227 -6.40 -0.72 34.34
C LEU A 227 -7.72 -0.66 35.11
N ILE A 228 -8.80 -0.30 34.42
CA ILE A 228 -10.18 -0.32 34.94
C ILE A 228 -11.06 -1.06 33.94
N THR A 229 -12.04 -1.83 34.41
CA THR A 229 -13.12 -2.36 33.56
C THR A 229 -14.50 -2.05 34.13
N THR A 230 -15.43 -1.68 33.24
CA THR A 230 -16.87 -1.57 33.53
C THR A 230 -17.69 -2.69 32.87
N ASP A 231 -17.07 -3.55 32.04
CA ASP A 231 -17.71 -4.73 31.45
C ASP A 231 -17.88 -5.85 32.48
N THR A 232 -18.75 -5.60 33.46
CA THR A 232 -19.16 -6.56 34.49
C THR A 232 -20.27 -7.50 34.02
N TYR A 233 -20.83 -7.26 32.83
CA TYR A 233 -21.82 -8.12 32.18
C TYR A 233 -21.17 -9.36 31.53
N ARG A 234 -19.98 -9.22 30.95
CA ARG A 234 -19.26 -10.32 30.30
C ARG A 234 -18.19 -10.89 31.22
N ILE A 235 -18.54 -11.96 31.95
CA ILE A 235 -17.66 -12.69 32.89
C ILE A 235 -16.25 -12.91 32.33
N GLY A 236 -16.14 -13.37 31.07
CA GLY A 236 -14.86 -13.62 30.42
C GLY A 236 -14.02 -12.37 30.10
N ALA A 237 -14.64 -11.19 29.94
CA ALA A 237 -13.93 -9.93 29.68
C ALA A 237 -13.18 -9.44 30.93
N HIS A 238 -13.83 -9.53 32.09
CA HIS A 238 -13.19 -9.20 33.37
C HIS A 238 -11.96 -10.09 33.63
N GLU A 239 -12.11 -11.41 33.57
CA GLU A 239 -10.99 -12.33 33.81
C GLU A 239 -9.89 -12.18 32.75
N GLN A 240 -10.24 -11.94 31.48
CA GLN A 240 -9.25 -11.66 30.44
C GLN A 240 -8.39 -10.41 30.75
N LEU A 241 -9.02 -9.28 31.14
CA LEU A 241 -8.26 -8.07 31.49
C LEU A 241 -7.42 -8.25 32.76
N LYS A 242 -7.94 -8.99 33.74
CA LYS A 242 -7.26 -9.35 34.99
C LYS A 242 -6.01 -10.20 34.74
N ILE A 243 -6.08 -11.18 33.82
CA ILE A 243 -4.92 -11.96 33.37
C ILE A 243 -3.88 -11.05 32.69
N TYR A 244 -4.29 -10.15 31.80
CA TYR A 244 -3.35 -9.20 31.19
C TYR A 244 -2.70 -8.26 32.22
N GLY A 245 -3.45 -7.78 33.22
CA GLY A 245 -2.90 -6.98 34.32
C GLY A 245 -1.84 -7.73 35.13
N GLN A 246 -2.08 -9.01 35.44
CA GLN A 246 -1.10 -9.88 36.10
C GLN A 246 0.17 -10.06 35.25
N MET A 247 0.03 -10.36 33.94
CA MET A 247 1.16 -10.49 33.02
C MET A 247 1.97 -9.19 32.90
N LEU A 248 1.30 -8.05 32.85
CA LEU A 248 1.90 -6.71 32.72
C LEU A 248 2.33 -6.09 34.07
N ARG A 249 2.05 -6.76 35.20
CA ARG A 249 2.27 -6.27 36.57
C ARG A 249 1.58 -4.92 36.86
N ALA A 250 0.43 -4.68 36.24
CA ALA A 250 -0.37 -3.48 36.42
C ALA A 250 -1.63 -3.78 37.27
N PRO A 251 -2.01 -2.89 38.21
CA PRO A 251 -3.24 -3.04 38.98
C PRO A 251 -4.49 -2.97 38.08
N VAL A 252 -5.50 -3.78 38.40
CA VAL A 252 -6.78 -3.85 37.68
C VAL A 252 -7.92 -3.63 38.66
N HIS A 253 -8.76 -2.64 38.39
CA HIS A 253 -9.96 -2.32 39.17
C HIS A 253 -11.23 -2.70 38.41
N VAL A 254 -12.25 -3.14 39.15
CA VAL A 254 -13.60 -3.38 38.64
C VAL A 254 -14.50 -2.29 39.16
N VAL A 255 -15.30 -1.69 38.28
CA VAL A 255 -16.16 -0.55 38.59
C VAL A 255 -17.56 -0.80 38.05
N ARG A 256 -18.57 -0.58 38.90
CA ARG A 256 -20.01 -0.72 38.57
C ARG A 256 -20.76 0.61 38.62
N THR A 257 -20.27 1.59 39.38
CA THR A 257 -20.96 2.87 39.62
C THR A 257 -20.08 4.08 39.29
N ALA A 258 -20.72 5.23 39.09
CA ALA A 258 -20.04 6.50 38.88
C ALA A 258 -19.14 6.90 40.07
N ASP A 259 -19.61 6.64 41.30
CA ASP A 259 -18.86 6.95 42.52
C ASP A 259 -17.68 5.99 42.73
N GLU A 260 -17.83 4.70 42.40
CA GLU A 260 -16.69 3.77 42.33
C GLU A 260 -15.64 4.24 41.32
N LEU A 261 -16.06 4.68 40.12
CA LEU A 261 -15.12 5.19 39.11
C LEU A 261 -14.37 6.41 39.63
N ARG A 262 -15.09 7.37 40.20
CA ARG A 262 -14.53 8.61 40.76
C ARG A 262 -13.52 8.31 41.87
N ASN A 263 -13.90 7.47 42.84
CA ASN A 263 -13.03 7.12 43.97
C ASN A 263 -11.74 6.43 43.51
N VAL A 264 -11.83 5.52 42.53
CA VAL A 264 -10.64 4.88 41.93
C VAL A 264 -9.79 5.90 41.17
N VAL A 265 -10.40 6.70 40.28
CA VAL A 265 -9.68 7.65 39.39
C VAL A 265 -9.05 8.82 40.16
N GLN A 266 -9.61 9.21 41.30
CA GLN A 266 -9.03 10.21 42.22
C GLN A 266 -7.97 9.61 43.16
N GLY A 267 -8.05 8.32 43.51
CA GLY A 267 -7.02 7.63 44.30
C GLY A 267 -5.75 7.29 43.52
N ILE A 268 -5.80 7.28 42.19
CA ILE A 268 -4.67 7.05 41.29
C ILE A 268 -3.82 8.33 41.17
N ARG A 269 -2.48 8.18 41.21
CA ARG A 269 -1.55 9.32 41.21
C ARG A 269 -1.70 10.18 39.94
N PRO A 270 -1.43 11.50 40.00
CA PRO A 270 -1.50 12.37 38.82
C PRO A 270 -0.53 12.03 37.68
N ASP A 271 0.58 11.32 37.94
CA ASP A 271 1.52 10.88 36.89
C ASP A 271 1.02 9.65 36.12
N GLN A 272 0.12 8.85 36.72
CA GLN A 272 -0.30 7.56 36.17
C GLN A 272 -1.33 7.67 35.05
N ILE A 273 -1.16 6.80 34.06
CA ILE A 273 -2.03 6.58 32.91
C ILE A 273 -3.07 5.53 33.29
N VAL A 274 -4.34 5.85 33.05
CA VAL A 274 -5.49 5.00 33.34
C VAL A 274 -6.14 4.56 32.04
N LEU A 275 -6.26 3.25 31.82
CA LEU A 275 -6.95 2.69 30.65
C LEU A 275 -8.24 1.98 31.09
N ILE A 276 -9.38 2.42 30.57
CA ILE A 276 -10.73 1.96 30.94
C ILE A 276 -11.31 1.12 29.80
N ASP A 277 -11.48 -0.19 30.03
CA ASP A 277 -12.27 -1.06 29.15
C ASP A 277 -13.75 -0.93 29.48
N ASN A 278 -14.49 -0.19 28.64
CA ASN A 278 -15.90 0.05 28.87
C ASN A 278 -16.77 -1.11 28.36
N VAL A 279 -17.90 -1.37 29.03
CA VAL A 279 -18.93 -2.28 28.50
C VAL A 279 -19.32 -1.93 27.06
N GLY A 280 -19.59 -2.96 26.24
CA GLY A 280 -20.13 -2.81 24.90
C GLY A 280 -21.65 -2.72 24.90
N ILE A 281 -22.19 -1.69 24.24
CA ILE A 281 -23.63 -1.42 24.16
C ILE A 281 -24.00 -1.18 22.69
N SER A 282 -25.14 -1.71 22.25
CA SER A 282 -25.60 -1.53 20.86
C SER A 282 -25.88 -0.06 20.56
N GLN A 283 -25.55 0.43 19.36
CA GLN A 283 -25.78 1.81 18.92
C GLN A 283 -27.26 2.24 18.90
N ARG A 284 -28.20 1.31 19.12
CA ARG A 284 -29.65 1.52 19.24
C ARG A 284 -30.18 1.40 20.68
N ASP A 285 -29.32 1.14 21.65
CA ASP A 285 -29.70 0.94 23.05
C ASP A 285 -29.63 2.26 23.83
N ARG A 286 -30.68 2.54 24.60
CA ARG A 286 -30.79 3.71 25.50
C ARG A 286 -29.64 3.80 26.51
N TYR A 287 -29.05 2.66 26.89
CA TYR A 287 -28.01 2.60 27.92
C TYR A 287 -26.65 3.22 27.52
N ILE A 288 -26.48 3.68 26.26
CA ILE A 288 -25.26 4.42 25.87
C ILE A 288 -25.12 5.73 26.68
N GLY A 289 -26.20 6.50 26.86
CA GLY A 289 -26.16 7.77 27.59
C GLY A 289 -25.77 7.59 29.05
N GLU A 290 -26.22 6.50 29.69
CA GLU A 290 -25.84 6.15 31.07
C GLU A 290 -24.34 5.82 31.18
N GLN A 291 -23.75 5.14 30.19
CA GLN A 291 -22.31 4.90 30.14
C GLN A 291 -21.51 6.17 29.85
N ALA A 292 -22.02 7.04 28.99
CA ALA A 292 -21.42 8.33 28.69
C ALA A 292 -21.38 9.24 29.94
N ALA A 293 -22.47 9.25 30.73
CA ALA A 293 -22.56 9.93 32.02
C ALA A 293 -21.64 9.29 33.08
N LEU A 294 -21.57 7.96 33.17
CA LEU A 294 -20.66 7.25 34.08
C LEU A 294 -19.19 7.64 33.84
N LEU A 295 -18.75 7.69 32.58
CA LEU A 295 -17.39 8.12 32.23
C LEU A 295 -17.18 9.61 32.53
N ALA A 296 -18.15 10.48 32.25
CA ALA A 296 -18.07 11.90 32.58
C ALA A 296 -17.98 12.17 34.10
N ALA A 297 -18.53 11.28 34.92
CA ALA A 297 -18.53 11.39 36.37
C ALA A 297 -17.19 11.03 37.05
N ALA A 298 -16.17 10.56 36.30
CA ALA A 298 -14.88 10.06 36.82
C ALA A 298 -14.02 11.09 37.56
N GLY A 299 -14.29 12.40 37.45
CA GLY A 299 -13.57 13.44 38.19
C GLY A 299 -12.18 13.84 37.65
N ARG A 300 -11.75 13.25 36.53
CA ARG A 300 -10.62 13.66 35.67
C ARG A 300 -11.12 13.68 34.22
N ASP A 301 -10.52 14.46 33.32
CA ASP A 301 -10.91 14.48 31.89
C ASP A 301 -10.67 13.11 31.26
N VAL A 302 -11.74 12.47 30.79
CA VAL A 302 -11.69 11.15 30.15
C VAL A 302 -11.61 11.33 28.64
N THR A 303 -10.45 11.00 28.08
CA THR A 303 -10.25 10.91 26.63
C THR A 303 -11.02 9.68 26.11
N ARG A 304 -12.16 9.93 25.45
CA ARG A 304 -12.98 8.88 24.85
C ARG A 304 -12.52 8.61 23.42
N LEU A 305 -12.17 7.36 23.11
CA LEU A 305 -11.91 6.90 21.73
C LEU A 305 -12.96 5.88 21.31
N LEU A 306 -13.58 6.09 20.14
CA LEU A 306 -14.55 5.16 19.56
C LEU A 306 -13.83 4.01 18.86
N VAL A 307 -14.23 2.77 19.14
CA VAL A 307 -13.65 1.58 18.50
C VAL A 307 -14.54 1.15 17.32
N LEU A 308 -13.99 1.27 16.11
CA LEU A 308 -14.69 1.02 14.85
C LEU A 308 -14.24 -0.31 14.25
N ASN A 309 -15.19 -1.22 13.98
CA ASN A 309 -14.91 -2.50 13.32
C ASN A 309 -14.81 -2.32 11.80
N ALA A 310 -13.61 -2.48 11.22
CA ALA A 310 -13.39 -2.35 9.77
C ALA A 310 -14.21 -3.34 8.92
N ALA A 311 -14.60 -4.50 9.48
CA ALA A 311 -15.42 -5.50 8.81
C ALA A 311 -16.95 -5.23 8.89
N SER A 312 -17.39 -4.12 9.49
CA SER A 312 -18.81 -3.74 9.54
C SER A 312 -19.28 -3.01 8.27
N HIS A 313 -20.57 -3.11 7.97
CA HIS A 313 -21.20 -2.36 6.87
C HIS A 313 -21.11 -0.84 7.11
N GLY A 314 -21.02 -0.05 6.05
CA GLY A 314 -20.85 1.41 6.14
C GLY A 314 -21.98 2.11 6.92
N GLU A 315 -23.22 1.65 6.74
CA GLU A 315 -24.38 2.15 7.50
C GLU A 315 -24.30 1.82 9.00
N THR A 316 -23.73 0.65 9.35
CA THR A 316 -23.51 0.28 10.76
C THR A 316 -22.42 1.15 11.39
N LEU A 317 -21.35 1.42 10.65
CA LEU A 317 -20.27 2.30 11.10
C LEU A 317 -20.75 3.75 11.28
N ASP A 318 -21.57 4.24 10.34
CA ASP A 318 -22.23 5.54 10.38
C ASP A 318 -23.22 5.65 11.56
N GLU A 319 -24.05 4.64 11.81
CA GLU A 319 -24.96 4.59 12.95
C GLU A 319 -24.19 4.59 14.29
N VAL A 320 -23.13 3.78 14.39
CA VAL A 320 -22.25 3.72 15.56
C VAL A 320 -21.56 5.07 15.83
N ALA A 321 -21.01 5.71 14.79
CA ALA A 321 -20.37 7.01 14.92
C ALA A 321 -21.37 8.11 15.32
N ARG A 322 -22.58 8.10 14.75
CA ARG A 322 -23.67 9.03 15.12
C ARG A 322 -24.08 8.87 16.58
N SER A 323 -24.43 7.66 17.02
CA SER A 323 -24.95 7.45 18.37
C SER A 323 -23.91 7.77 19.45
N TYR A 324 -22.65 7.36 19.27
CA TYR A 324 -21.57 7.66 20.24
C TYR A 324 -21.03 9.10 20.17
N ALA A 325 -21.32 9.86 19.11
CA ALA A 325 -21.05 11.30 19.07
C ALA A 325 -22.18 12.14 19.70
N ALA A 326 -23.40 11.58 19.79
CA ALA A 326 -24.60 12.26 20.28
C ALA A 326 -25.08 11.78 21.66
N ASP A 327 -24.29 10.97 22.38
CA ASP A 327 -24.71 10.32 23.64
C ASP A 327 -24.72 11.20 24.90
N GLY A 328 -24.47 12.51 24.75
CA GLY A 328 -24.51 13.47 25.86
C GLY A 328 -23.31 13.43 26.82
N GLY A 329 -22.33 12.54 26.61
CA GLY A 329 -21.08 12.53 27.36
C GLY A 329 -20.07 13.57 26.88
N THR A 330 -18.81 13.44 27.35
CA THR A 330 -17.71 14.25 26.81
C THR A 330 -17.46 13.93 25.33
N PRO A 331 -17.01 14.88 24.49
CA PRO A 331 -16.80 14.63 23.07
C PRO A 331 -15.79 13.51 22.79
N LEU A 332 -16.06 12.69 21.77
CA LEU A 332 -15.10 11.74 21.22
C LEU A 332 -13.83 12.49 20.78
N ARG A 333 -12.66 12.03 21.23
CA ARG A 333 -11.36 12.64 20.87
C ARG A 333 -10.74 12.01 19.62
N GLY A 334 -11.28 10.88 19.18
CA GLY A 334 -10.83 10.14 18.01
C GLY A 334 -11.36 8.71 18.02
N CYS A 335 -10.69 7.83 17.28
CA CYS A 335 -11.06 6.44 17.14
C CYS A 335 -9.85 5.49 17.08
N ILE A 336 -10.15 4.19 17.20
CA ILE A 336 -9.24 3.09 16.84
C ILE A 336 -9.99 2.17 15.89
N ILE A 337 -9.37 1.87 14.74
CA ILE A 337 -9.94 0.94 13.75
C ILE A 337 -9.47 -0.48 14.10
N THR A 338 -10.39 -1.44 14.17
CA THR A 338 -10.10 -2.83 14.55
C THR A 338 -10.55 -3.82 13.47
N LYS A 339 -10.09 -5.08 13.58
CA LYS A 339 -10.47 -6.18 12.69
C LYS A 339 -10.16 -5.90 11.20
N VAL A 340 -9.05 -5.20 10.93
CA VAL A 340 -8.57 -4.93 9.56
C VAL A 340 -8.16 -6.21 8.83
N ASP A 341 -7.77 -7.23 9.58
CA ASP A 341 -7.53 -8.60 9.13
C ASP A 341 -8.81 -9.39 8.77
N GLU A 342 -9.98 -8.94 9.23
CA GLU A 342 -11.28 -9.51 8.88
C GLU A 342 -12.01 -8.70 7.80
N ALA A 343 -11.49 -7.53 7.42
CA ALA A 343 -12.17 -6.55 6.59
C ALA A 343 -11.84 -6.72 5.10
N THR A 344 -12.87 -6.96 4.28
CA THR A 344 -12.70 -7.08 2.81
C THR A 344 -12.35 -5.75 2.13
N ARG A 345 -12.69 -4.61 2.76
CA ARG A 345 -12.44 -3.23 2.29
C ARG A 345 -12.32 -2.31 3.50
N LEU A 346 -11.48 -1.27 3.41
CA LEU A 346 -11.32 -0.28 4.48
C LEU A 346 -12.04 1.05 4.21
N GLY A 347 -12.49 1.30 2.98
CA GLY A 347 -13.08 2.58 2.56
C GLY A 347 -14.24 3.04 3.44
N ALA A 348 -15.13 2.12 3.87
CA ALA A 348 -16.27 2.45 4.73
C ALA A 348 -15.87 2.92 6.14
N ALA A 349 -14.79 2.39 6.69
CA ALA A 349 -14.24 2.84 7.98
C ALA A 349 -13.59 4.21 7.85
N LEU A 350 -12.77 4.42 6.81
CA LEU A 350 -12.09 5.69 6.59
C LEU A 350 -13.07 6.82 6.20
N ASP A 351 -14.07 6.52 5.38
CA ASP A 351 -15.22 7.38 5.08
C ASP A 351 -15.95 7.86 6.35
N THR A 352 -16.17 6.95 7.30
CA THR A 352 -16.77 7.28 8.59
C THR A 352 -15.87 8.21 9.40
N THR A 353 -14.56 7.94 9.48
CA THR A 353 -13.62 8.83 10.22
C THR A 353 -13.45 10.20 9.58
N LEU A 354 -13.51 10.30 8.24
CA LEU A 354 -13.55 11.54 7.48
C LEU A 354 -14.81 12.36 7.82
N ARG A 355 -16.00 11.77 7.63
CA ARG A 355 -17.29 12.47 7.80
C ARG A 355 -17.54 12.91 9.24
N TYR A 356 -17.18 12.09 10.23
CA TYR A 356 -17.32 12.41 11.66
C TYR A 356 -16.09 13.11 12.26
N ARG A 357 -15.04 13.37 11.46
CA ARG A 357 -13.77 14.00 11.86
C ARG A 357 -13.16 13.36 13.12
N LEU A 358 -13.01 12.04 13.12
CA LEU A 358 -12.51 11.25 14.26
C LEU A 358 -11.03 10.86 14.07
N PRO A 359 -10.05 11.50 14.74
CA PRO A 359 -8.63 11.15 14.64
C PRO A 359 -8.35 9.66 14.83
N ILE A 360 -7.75 9.00 13.83
CA ILE A 360 -7.35 7.59 13.91
C ILE A 360 -6.06 7.52 14.74
N HIS A 361 -6.16 7.06 15.98
CA HIS A 361 -4.98 6.91 16.85
C HIS A 361 -4.21 5.60 16.61
N TYR A 362 -4.92 4.52 16.26
CA TYR A 362 -4.33 3.20 15.98
C TYR A 362 -5.18 2.38 15.03
N VAL A 363 -4.54 1.36 14.46
CA VAL A 363 -5.18 0.25 13.75
C VAL A 363 -4.80 -1.09 14.37
N SER A 364 -5.78 -1.96 14.60
CA SER A 364 -5.57 -3.33 15.07
C SER A 364 -5.69 -4.34 13.92
N ILE A 365 -4.54 -4.73 13.38
CA ILE A 365 -4.34 -5.67 12.26
C ILE A 365 -4.36 -7.15 12.69
N GLY A 366 -5.32 -7.52 13.55
CA GLY A 366 -5.53 -8.89 14.02
C GLY A 366 -5.18 -9.17 15.47
N GLN A 367 -5.06 -10.45 15.83
CA GLN A 367 -5.38 -10.86 17.20
C GLN A 367 -4.22 -10.84 18.22
N LYS A 368 -2.95 -10.85 17.78
CA LYS A 368 -1.81 -10.94 18.72
C LYS A 368 -1.63 -9.70 19.60
N VAL A 369 -1.19 -9.91 20.82
CA VAL A 369 -0.96 -8.88 21.84
C VAL A 369 0.48 -9.04 22.35
N PRO A 370 1.35 -8.01 22.26
CA PRO A 370 1.07 -6.62 21.87
C PRO A 370 1.11 -6.32 20.36
N GLU A 371 1.56 -7.23 19.50
CA GLU A 371 2.15 -6.89 18.19
C GLU A 371 1.16 -6.29 17.20
N HIS A 372 -0.09 -6.79 17.15
CA HIS A 372 -1.06 -6.39 16.14
C HIS A 372 -1.83 -5.11 16.56
N LEU A 373 -1.14 -4.09 17.07
CA LEU A 373 -1.62 -2.72 17.19
C LEU A 373 -0.57 -1.77 16.62
N VAL A 374 -0.88 -1.15 15.49
CA VAL A 374 0.02 -0.27 14.74
C VAL A 374 -0.50 1.16 14.73
N PHE A 375 0.42 2.10 14.69
CA PHE A 375 0.16 3.49 14.29
C PHE A 375 0.57 3.59 12.81
N LEU A 376 -0.25 4.24 12.00
CA LEU A 376 -0.10 4.34 10.55
C LEU A 376 -0.44 5.78 10.14
N GLN A 377 0.34 6.36 9.22
CA GLN A 377 0.08 7.70 8.71
C GLN A 377 -1.09 7.69 7.71
N ALA A 378 -1.64 8.88 7.41
CA ALA A 378 -2.79 9.03 6.51
C ALA A 378 -2.56 8.41 5.12
N ALA A 379 -1.34 8.53 4.57
CA ALA A 379 -0.95 7.85 3.33
C ALA A 379 -1.08 6.32 3.43
N GLU A 380 -0.45 5.70 4.43
CA GLU A 380 -0.48 4.25 4.63
C GLU A 380 -1.90 3.69 4.76
N LEU A 381 -2.82 4.45 5.38
CA LEU A 381 -4.23 4.10 5.53
C LEU A 381 -5.00 4.17 4.22
N ILE A 382 -4.86 5.28 3.46
CA ILE A 382 -5.49 5.43 2.15
C ILE A 382 -4.92 4.42 1.15
N ASP A 383 -3.61 4.19 1.14
CA ASP A 383 -2.96 3.22 0.26
C ASP A 383 -3.39 1.76 0.54
N GLN A 384 -3.71 1.43 1.79
CA GLN A 384 -4.35 0.15 2.14
C GLN A 384 -5.82 0.08 1.68
N ALA A 385 -6.57 1.17 1.81
CA ALA A 385 -7.98 1.22 1.36
C ALA A 385 -8.14 1.23 -0.17
N LEU A 386 -7.14 1.74 -0.90
CA LEU A 386 -7.07 1.80 -2.36
C LEU A 386 -6.27 0.62 -2.98
N THR A 387 -5.86 -0.38 -2.19
CA THR A 387 -5.27 -1.61 -2.74
C THR A 387 -6.37 -2.46 -3.37
N HIS A 388 -6.19 -2.90 -4.62
CA HIS A 388 -7.11 -3.85 -5.24
C HIS A 388 -7.03 -5.22 -4.54
N ALA A 389 -8.09 -5.59 -3.82
CA ALA A 389 -8.28 -6.98 -3.40
C ALA A 389 -8.49 -7.86 -4.65
N PRO A 390 -7.82 -9.01 -4.78
CA PRO A 390 -7.65 -9.69 -6.07
C PRO A 390 -8.96 -10.19 -6.67
N SER A 391 -9.18 -9.83 -7.94
CA SER A 391 -10.09 -10.39 -8.97
C SER A 391 -11.58 -10.59 -8.66
N ALA A 392 -12.05 -10.41 -7.42
CA ALA A 392 -13.45 -10.57 -7.06
C ALA A 392 -14.30 -9.36 -7.47
N ARG A 393 -15.25 -9.57 -8.41
CA ARG A 393 -16.26 -8.56 -8.79
C ARG A 393 -16.92 -7.94 -7.55
N THR A 394 -17.06 -6.61 -7.55
CA THR A 394 -17.71 -5.84 -6.48
C THR A 394 -19.21 -6.10 -6.42
N LEU A 395 -19.64 -7.15 -5.72
CA LEU A 395 -21.06 -7.56 -5.62
C LEU A 395 -22.05 -6.45 -5.22
N TYR A 396 -21.57 -5.40 -4.54
CA TYR A 396 -22.38 -4.30 -3.99
C TYR A 396 -22.05 -2.93 -4.60
N ALA A 397 -21.30 -2.86 -5.72
CA ALA A 397 -21.08 -1.64 -6.48
C ALA A 397 -21.39 -1.89 -7.97
N PRO A 398 -22.06 -0.95 -8.67
CA PRO A 398 -22.42 -1.12 -10.08
C PRO A 398 -21.16 -1.28 -10.94
N THR A 399 -21.20 -2.19 -11.91
CA THR A 399 -20.13 -2.31 -12.91
C THR A 399 -20.19 -1.13 -13.89
N GLU A 400 -19.14 -0.96 -14.70
CA GLU A 400 -19.12 0.03 -15.78
C GLU A 400 -20.31 -0.14 -16.73
N ALA A 401 -20.72 -1.39 -17.01
CA ALA A 401 -21.89 -1.68 -17.84
C ALA A 401 -23.21 -1.26 -17.16
N ASP A 402 -23.37 -1.54 -15.86
CA ASP A 402 -24.57 -1.13 -15.10
C ASP A 402 -24.66 0.40 -15.01
N PHE A 403 -23.53 1.06 -14.75
CA PHE A 403 -23.45 2.51 -14.68
C PHE A 403 -23.69 3.15 -16.05
N ALA A 404 -23.12 2.60 -17.13
CA ALA A 404 -23.39 3.03 -18.49
C ALA A 404 -24.87 2.84 -18.88
N ALA A 405 -25.53 1.76 -18.42
CA ALA A 405 -26.95 1.53 -18.62
C ALA A 405 -27.81 2.56 -17.87
N LEU A 406 -27.53 2.84 -16.59
CA LEU A 406 -28.20 3.90 -15.81
C LEU A 406 -28.04 5.29 -16.47
N MET A 407 -26.84 5.59 -16.96
CA MET A 407 -26.53 6.82 -17.70
C MET A 407 -27.04 6.81 -19.16
N ALA A 408 -27.55 5.67 -19.65
CA ALA A 408 -28.24 5.55 -20.94
C ALA A 408 -29.77 5.70 -20.80
N MET A 409 -30.37 5.14 -19.74
CA MET A 409 -31.81 5.29 -19.46
C MET A 409 -32.21 6.76 -19.31
N SER A 410 -31.37 7.58 -18.64
CA SER A 410 -31.61 9.02 -18.51
C SER A 410 -31.46 9.83 -19.82
N ARG A 411 -31.07 9.22 -20.95
CA ARG A 411 -31.04 9.89 -22.27
C ARG A 411 -32.42 10.02 -22.92
N GLN A 412 -33.42 9.25 -22.45
CA GLN A 412 -34.75 9.24 -23.07
C GLN A 412 -35.68 10.40 -22.64
N GLN A 413 -35.20 11.33 -21.80
CA GLN A 413 -36.00 12.43 -21.25
C GLN A 413 -35.53 13.85 -21.65
N GLU A 414 -34.42 13.98 -22.39
CA GLU A 414 -33.87 15.29 -22.78
C GLU A 414 -33.63 15.37 -24.30
N THR A 415 -34.57 15.99 -25.01
CA THR A 415 -34.41 16.44 -26.40
C THR A 415 -34.72 17.94 -26.47
N ALA A 416 -33.86 18.71 -27.15
CA ALA A 416 -33.67 20.18 -27.07
C ALA A 416 -32.79 20.63 -25.87
N ASP A 417 -31.95 21.67 -25.95
CA ASP A 417 -31.65 22.60 -27.06
C ASP A 417 -30.16 23.05 -27.03
N PRO A 418 -29.44 23.27 -28.16
CA PRO A 418 -27.98 23.38 -28.15
C PRO A 418 -27.46 24.84 -28.16
N ALA A 419 -27.60 25.57 -27.04
CA ALA A 419 -27.00 26.92 -26.91
C ALA A 419 -26.62 27.33 -25.47
N ALA A 420 -25.34 27.14 -25.09
CA ALA A 420 -24.73 27.86 -23.96
C ALA A 420 -23.19 27.94 -24.16
N ALA A 421 -22.62 29.14 -24.09
CA ALA A 421 -21.21 29.39 -24.38
C ALA A 421 -20.33 29.57 -23.13
N ASP A 422 -19.03 29.35 -23.35
CA ASP A 422 -17.89 29.48 -22.43
C ASP A 422 -17.81 30.81 -21.64
N PRO A 423 -17.75 30.77 -20.28
CA PRO A 423 -17.43 31.92 -19.43
C PRO A 423 -15.96 31.93 -18.92
N ARG A 424 -14.97 31.65 -19.78
CA ARG A 424 -13.54 31.94 -19.54
C ARG A 424 -13.34 33.37 -19.02
N GLY A 425 -12.86 33.54 -17.78
CA GLY A 425 -12.49 34.91 -17.36
C GLY A 425 -12.17 35.23 -15.90
N GLN A 426 -11.68 34.30 -15.05
CA GLN A 426 -11.16 34.71 -13.73
C GLN A 426 -10.26 33.69 -13.02
N HIS A 427 -9.01 33.51 -13.49
CA HIS A 427 -7.89 33.04 -12.62
C HIS A 427 -6.48 33.31 -13.22
N MET A 428 -6.32 34.38 -14.02
CA MET A 428 -5.08 34.66 -14.77
C MET A 428 -4.35 35.93 -14.30
N ARG A 429 -3.87 35.93 -13.05
CA ARG A 429 -2.97 36.97 -12.50
C ARG A 429 -1.96 36.41 -11.49
N MET A 430 -0.94 35.69 -11.96
CA MET A 430 0.41 35.63 -11.32
C MET A 430 1.50 35.07 -12.25
N LEU A 431 1.19 34.05 -13.07
CA LEU A 431 2.19 33.34 -13.91
C LEU A 431 3.14 34.22 -14.76
N PRO A 432 2.71 35.33 -15.41
CA PRO A 432 3.60 36.15 -16.23
C PRO A 432 4.80 36.76 -15.49
N ARG A 433 4.79 36.79 -14.15
CA ARG A 433 5.93 37.25 -13.32
C ARG A 433 6.93 36.16 -12.94
N LEU A 434 6.61 34.89 -13.18
CA LEU A 434 7.51 33.75 -12.90
C LEU A 434 8.29 33.32 -14.15
N LEU A 435 7.70 33.44 -15.34
CA LEU A 435 8.38 33.16 -16.61
C LEU A 435 9.62 34.04 -16.84
N SER A 436 9.66 35.26 -16.27
CA SER A 436 10.84 36.13 -16.30
C SER A 436 12.04 35.65 -15.45
N MET A 437 11.93 34.52 -14.75
CA MET A 437 13.05 33.87 -14.05
C MET A 437 13.55 32.58 -14.72
N ALA A 438 12.91 32.14 -15.82
CA ALA A 438 13.35 30.99 -16.60
C ALA A 438 14.32 31.43 -17.71
N ALA A 439 15.54 30.90 -17.72
CA ALA A 439 16.61 31.37 -18.60
C ALA A 439 16.36 31.06 -20.09
N GLY A 440 16.28 32.11 -20.91
CA GLY A 440 16.70 32.13 -22.32
C GLY A 440 15.87 31.36 -23.36
N GLY A 441 14.92 30.50 -22.98
CA GLY A 441 14.17 29.66 -23.93
C GLY A 441 12.71 29.34 -23.56
N ALA A 442 12.18 29.93 -22.49
CA ALA A 442 10.82 29.65 -22.00
C ALA A 442 9.75 30.62 -22.54
N ALA A 443 10.09 31.52 -23.47
CA ALA A 443 9.19 32.55 -23.97
C ALA A 443 8.03 31.99 -24.83
N ASP A 444 8.25 30.84 -25.48
CA ASP A 444 7.30 30.23 -26.42
C ASP A 444 6.40 29.13 -25.78
N LEU A 445 6.53 28.88 -24.47
CA LEU A 445 5.75 27.86 -23.76
C LEU A 445 4.42 28.43 -23.24
N THR A 446 3.29 27.84 -23.64
CA THR A 446 1.97 28.21 -23.10
C THR A 446 1.70 27.55 -21.75
N ALA A 447 0.70 28.04 -21.02
CA ALA A 447 0.25 27.41 -19.76
C ALA A 447 -0.32 26.00 -19.96
N ASP A 448 -0.86 25.71 -21.15
CA ASP A 448 -1.31 24.36 -21.50
C ASP A 448 -0.11 23.47 -21.84
N ASP A 449 0.92 23.95 -22.57
CA ASP A 449 2.17 23.19 -22.78
C ASP A 449 2.90 22.85 -21.48
N LEU A 450 2.83 23.71 -20.47
CA LEU A 450 3.38 23.42 -19.13
C LEU A 450 2.58 22.30 -18.42
N ARG A 451 1.25 22.29 -18.54
CA ARG A 451 0.40 21.22 -17.98
C ARG A 451 0.66 19.89 -18.69
N ASP A 452 0.62 19.91 -20.01
CA ASP A 452 0.80 18.76 -20.88
C ASP A 452 2.27 18.25 -20.83
N GLY A 453 3.21 19.10 -20.42
CA GLY A 453 4.57 18.72 -20.05
C GLY A 453 4.66 17.95 -18.73
N CYS A 454 3.78 18.23 -17.77
CA CYS A 454 3.70 17.52 -16.49
C CYS A 454 2.85 16.24 -16.53
N GLU A 455 1.94 16.08 -17.49
CA GLU A 455 1.01 14.93 -17.61
C GLU A 455 1.73 13.55 -17.52
N PHE A 456 2.89 13.41 -18.15
CA PHE A 456 3.79 12.24 -18.04
C PHE A 456 4.13 11.81 -16.60
N ILE A 457 4.14 12.74 -15.63
CA ILE A 457 4.37 12.41 -14.22
C ILE A 457 3.20 11.59 -13.67
N ASP A 458 1.97 11.99 -14.00
CA ASP A 458 0.76 11.32 -13.55
C ASP A 458 0.47 10.03 -14.34
N GLU A 459 0.78 10.01 -15.65
CA GLU A 459 0.54 8.84 -16.51
C GLU A 459 1.36 7.60 -16.14
N LEU A 460 2.62 7.77 -15.68
CA LEU A 460 3.54 6.65 -15.51
C LEU A 460 3.91 6.41 -14.04
N VAL A 461 3.74 5.16 -13.60
CA VAL A 461 4.10 4.63 -12.27
C VAL A 461 5.36 5.25 -11.72
N CYS A 462 6.46 5.09 -12.45
CA CYS A 462 7.79 5.41 -11.94
C CYS A 462 7.98 6.92 -11.74
N SER A 463 7.38 7.73 -12.61
CA SER A 463 7.45 9.19 -12.55
C SER A 463 6.57 9.77 -11.44
N SER A 464 5.37 9.22 -11.24
CA SER A 464 4.50 9.54 -10.09
C SER A 464 5.20 9.24 -8.77
N GLU A 465 5.76 8.04 -8.62
CA GLU A 465 6.47 7.62 -7.41
C GLU A 465 7.77 8.40 -7.18
N ALA A 466 8.47 8.82 -8.23
CA ALA A 466 9.62 9.72 -8.12
C ALA A 466 9.21 11.12 -7.64
N TYR A 467 8.06 11.62 -8.09
CA TYR A 467 7.50 12.90 -7.67
C TYR A 467 7.03 12.87 -6.21
N ASP A 468 6.28 11.85 -5.79
CA ASP A 468 5.80 11.72 -4.40
C ASP A 468 6.97 11.54 -3.40
N LEU A 469 7.98 10.73 -3.73
CA LEU A 469 9.22 10.63 -2.93
C LEU A 469 10.00 11.95 -2.90
N TRP A 470 10.07 12.67 -4.03
CA TRP A 470 10.75 13.96 -4.10
C TRP A 470 10.04 15.00 -3.22
N ARG A 471 8.71 15.07 -3.29
CA ARG A 471 7.85 15.95 -2.50
C ARG A 471 8.01 15.68 -1.00
N SER A 472 8.05 14.40 -0.60
CA SER A 472 8.31 14.00 0.79
C SER A 472 9.75 14.33 1.26
N HIS A 473 10.71 14.43 0.33
CA HIS A 473 12.08 14.82 0.63
C HIS A 473 12.33 16.35 0.60
N THR A 474 11.49 17.13 -0.09
CA THR A 474 11.54 18.60 -0.09
C THR A 474 10.68 19.24 0.99
N ALA A 475 9.70 18.52 1.54
CA ALA A 475 8.87 18.96 2.67
C ALA A 475 9.70 19.37 3.92
N ALA A 476 9.14 20.29 4.72
CA ALA A 476 9.72 20.72 5.99
C ALA A 476 9.78 19.56 7.01
N ASP A 477 10.75 19.61 7.93
CA ASP A 477 10.97 18.56 8.91
C ASP A 477 9.76 18.36 9.84
N GLY A 478 9.30 17.10 9.95
CA GLY A 478 8.21 16.69 10.84
C GLY A 478 7.17 15.75 10.23
N ASN A 479 7.02 15.72 8.90
CA ASN A 479 5.96 14.93 8.22
C ASN A 479 6.49 13.93 7.17
N ARG A 480 7.59 13.22 7.49
CA ARG A 480 8.15 12.19 6.61
C ARG A 480 7.61 10.81 6.99
N ALA A 481 7.00 10.11 6.04
CA ALA A 481 6.65 8.70 6.23
C ALA A 481 7.94 7.86 6.43
N PRO A 482 7.94 6.81 7.28
CA PRO A 482 9.12 5.99 7.51
C PRO A 482 9.64 5.33 6.23
N LEU A 483 10.95 5.07 6.17
CA LEU A 483 11.61 4.42 5.03
C LEU A 483 10.92 3.10 4.63
N GLU A 484 10.51 2.30 5.63
CA GLU A 484 9.80 1.04 5.41
C GLU A 484 8.40 1.24 4.78
N SER A 485 7.70 2.33 5.10
CA SER A 485 6.41 2.68 4.47
C SER A 485 6.58 2.89 2.97
N TRP A 486 7.60 3.66 2.56
CA TRP A 486 7.92 3.87 1.15
C TRP A 486 8.28 2.57 0.43
N VAL A 487 9.13 1.74 1.04
CA VAL A 487 9.55 0.46 0.45
C VAL A 487 8.36 -0.50 0.27
N ARG A 488 7.44 -0.57 1.24
CA ARG A 488 6.19 -1.36 1.11
C ARG A 488 5.24 -0.78 0.04
N HIS A 489 5.09 0.54 -0.02
CA HIS A 489 4.25 1.25 -0.99
C HIS A 489 4.73 1.00 -2.44
N MET A 490 6.03 1.13 -2.68
CA MET A 490 6.65 0.89 -3.99
C MET A 490 6.59 -0.58 -4.46
N LEU A 491 6.45 -1.54 -3.53
CA LEU A 491 6.13 -2.94 -3.86
C LEU A 491 4.65 -3.13 -4.18
N ARG A 492 3.75 -2.58 -3.35
CA ARG A 492 2.29 -2.62 -3.56
C ARG A 492 1.88 -2.08 -4.93
N ILE A 493 2.46 -0.96 -5.37
CA ILE A 493 2.15 -0.40 -6.69
C ILE A 493 2.62 -1.32 -7.83
N VAL A 494 3.76 -1.99 -7.68
CA VAL A 494 4.21 -2.99 -8.65
C VAL A 494 3.29 -4.21 -8.65
N GLN A 495 2.77 -4.63 -7.50
CA GLN A 495 1.76 -5.70 -7.41
C GLN A 495 0.44 -5.32 -8.12
N ASN A 496 -0.03 -4.08 -7.93
CA ASN A 496 -1.23 -3.56 -8.61
C ASN A 496 -1.01 -3.51 -10.14
N GLU A 497 0.02 -2.81 -10.61
CA GLU A 497 0.26 -2.62 -12.04
C GLU A 497 0.58 -3.96 -12.76
N TRP A 498 1.22 -4.92 -12.08
CA TRP A 498 1.40 -6.28 -12.61
C TRP A 498 0.07 -7.04 -12.72
N SER A 499 -0.81 -6.90 -11.73
CA SER A 499 -2.15 -7.54 -11.73
C SER A 499 -3.04 -6.98 -12.84
N ASP A 500 -3.00 -5.67 -13.08
CA ASP A 500 -3.85 -4.98 -14.06
C ASP A 500 -3.34 -5.16 -15.52
N SER A 501 -2.04 -5.38 -15.72
CA SER A 501 -1.42 -5.53 -17.05
C SER A 501 -1.46 -6.95 -17.63
N GLY A 502 -1.65 -7.98 -16.80
CA GLY A 502 -1.67 -9.38 -17.24
C GLY A 502 -0.30 -9.93 -17.68
N HIS A 503 0.80 -9.25 -17.34
CA HIS A 503 2.17 -9.67 -17.68
C HIS A 503 2.55 -10.99 -17.01
N LYS A 504 3.36 -11.81 -17.70
CA LYS A 504 3.78 -13.12 -17.18
C LYS A 504 4.97 -13.07 -16.23
N HIS A 505 5.78 -12.01 -16.31
CA HIS A 505 7.04 -11.87 -15.56
C HIS A 505 7.25 -10.44 -15.08
N LEU A 506 7.96 -10.31 -13.96
CA LEU A 506 8.48 -9.04 -13.47
C LEU A 506 10.02 -9.07 -13.51
N LEU A 507 10.64 -8.02 -14.02
CA LEU A 507 12.10 -7.95 -14.17
C LEU A 507 12.74 -7.22 -12.99
N ALA A 508 13.60 -7.91 -12.25
CA ALA A 508 14.40 -7.32 -11.17
C ALA A 508 15.85 -7.13 -11.62
N VAL A 509 16.17 -5.95 -12.18
CA VAL A 509 17.51 -5.60 -12.62
C VAL A 509 18.35 -5.10 -11.45
N HIS A 510 19.44 -5.79 -11.13
CA HIS A 510 20.38 -5.42 -10.07
C HIS A 510 21.66 -4.82 -10.66
N ASP A 511 21.91 -3.55 -10.39
CA ASP A 511 23.04 -2.80 -10.94
C ASP A 511 23.60 -1.80 -9.90
N GLN A 512 24.75 -1.19 -10.18
CA GLN A 512 25.45 -0.29 -9.26
C GLN A 512 26.18 0.87 -9.94
N VAL A 513 26.31 1.98 -9.22
CA VAL A 513 26.99 3.19 -9.70
C VAL A 513 27.86 3.80 -8.60
N ALA A 514 29.02 4.33 -8.99
CA ALA A 514 29.84 5.16 -8.11
C ALA A 514 29.20 6.55 -7.97
N LEU A 515 28.92 6.95 -6.74
CA LEU A 515 28.41 8.28 -6.41
C LEU A 515 29.58 9.26 -6.21
N ARG A 516 29.41 10.49 -6.70
CA ARG A 516 30.32 11.61 -6.49
C ARG A 516 29.50 12.89 -6.38
N ALA A 517 29.57 13.55 -5.22
CA ALA A 517 29.03 14.89 -5.00
C ALA A 517 30.13 15.78 -4.40
N ALA A 518 30.02 17.09 -4.60
CA ALA A 518 31.02 18.02 -4.08
C ALA A 518 30.93 18.10 -2.54
N GLY A 519 32.05 17.81 -1.86
CA GLY A 519 32.13 17.80 -0.39
C GLY A 519 31.74 16.49 0.28
N GLU A 520 31.26 15.48 -0.45
CA GLU A 520 30.91 14.16 0.11
C GLU A 520 32.01 13.11 -0.11
N SER A 521 32.15 12.17 0.83
CA SER A 521 33.03 10.99 0.66
C SER A 521 32.58 10.12 -0.53
N PRO A 522 33.52 9.46 -1.24
CA PRO A 522 33.16 8.51 -2.29
C PRO A 522 32.26 7.39 -1.77
N ALA A 523 31.19 7.09 -2.51
CA ALA A 523 30.22 6.07 -2.17
C ALA A 523 29.84 5.24 -3.41
N THR A 524 29.23 4.08 -3.18
CA THR A 524 28.64 3.24 -4.23
C THR A 524 27.18 2.98 -3.91
N LEU A 525 26.29 3.34 -4.83
CA LEU A 525 24.88 3.02 -4.78
C LEU A 525 24.63 1.77 -5.62
N ARG A 526 24.23 0.68 -4.97
CA ARG A 526 23.65 -0.49 -5.61
C ARG A 526 22.14 -0.42 -5.49
N ALA A 527 21.40 -0.72 -6.56
CA ALA A 527 19.95 -0.67 -6.57
C ALA A 527 19.35 -1.91 -7.24
N THR A 528 18.12 -2.24 -6.88
CA THR A 528 17.26 -3.14 -7.64
C THR A 528 16.19 -2.32 -8.32
N LEU A 529 16.09 -2.45 -9.64
CA LEU A 529 15.12 -1.77 -10.48
C LEU A 529 14.05 -2.81 -10.88
N LEU A 530 12.78 -2.50 -10.66
CA LEU A 530 11.64 -3.32 -11.06
C LEU A 530 11.02 -2.75 -12.35
N LEU A 531 10.87 -3.62 -13.35
CA LEU A 531 10.34 -3.30 -14.67
C LEU A 531 9.36 -4.40 -15.12
N ASP A 532 8.44 -4.08 -16.03
CA ASP A 532 7.61 -5.09 -16.72
C ASP A 532 8.45 -6.02 -17.62
N GLU A 533 7.82 -7.02 -18.24
CA GLU A 533 8.50 -7.97 -19.15
C GLU A 533 8.96 -7.37 -20.49
N HIS A 534 8.72 -6.08 -20.73
CA HIS A 534 9.11 -5.32 -21.93
C HIS A 534 10.18 -4.26 -21.65
N GLY A 535 10.46 -3.97 -20.37
CA GLY A 535 11.47 -3.02 -19.90
C GLY A 535 10.94 -1.65 -19.48
N THR A 536 9.64 -1.48 -19.25
CA THR A 536 9.08 -0.23 -18.70
C THR A 536 9.42 -0.08 -17.22
N PRO A 537 10.02 1.03 -16.77
CA PRO A 537 10.26 1.29 -15.35
C PRO A 537 8.98 1.34 -14.51
N LEU A 538 8.97 0.61 -13.40
CA LEU A 538 7.91 0.68 -12.39
C LEU A 538 8.44 1.32 -11.09
N SER A 539 9.33 0.64 -10.35
CA SER A 539 9.89 1.19 -9.10
C SER A 539 11.28 0.66 -8.76
N SER A 540 11.95 1.29 -7.79
CA SER A 540 13.18 0.78 -7.17
C SER A 540 13.00 0.71 -5.66
N PRO A 541 12.58 -0.43 -5.08
CA PRO A 541 12.27 -0.51 -3.64
C PRO A 541 13.48 -0.90 -2.77
N MET A 542 14.62 -1.30 -3.35
CA MET A 542 15.77 -1.83 -2.62
C MET A 542 17.07 -1.18 -3.10
N GLN A 543 17.72 -0.44 -2.22
CA GLN A 543 19.05 0.13 -2.43
C GLN A 543 19.99 -0.25 -1.30
N GLN A 544 21.28 -0.26 -1.62
CA GLN A 544 22.38 -0.49 -0.71
C GLN A 544 23.43 0.59 -0.98
N LEU A 545 23.72 1.40 0.03
CA LEU A 545 24.66 2.50 -0.01
C LEU A 545 25.93 2.10 0.73
N ALA A 546 26.99 1.80 -0.02
CA ALA A 546 28.33 1.57 0.54
C ALA A 546 29.06 2.91 0.68
N LEU A 547 29.41 3.26 1.92
CA LEU A 547 30.14 4.46 2.31
C LEU A 547 31.54 4.08 2.79
N GLN A 548 32.46 5.06 2.84
CA GLN A 548 33.79 4.85 3.45
C GLN A 548 33.71 4.42 4.93
N GLY A 549 32.71 4.92 5.67
CA GLY A 549 32.50 4.65 7.10
C GLY A 549 31.43 3.61 7.43
N GLY A 550 30.88 2.88 6.45
CA GLY A 550 29.84 1.87 6.71
C GLY A 550 29.01 1.49 5.49
N TRP A 551 27.90 0.80 5.74
CA TRP A 551 26.95 0.36 4.72
C TRP A 551 25.53 0.48 5.26
N LEU A 552 24.63 1.04 4.46
CA LEU A 552 23.22 1.27 4.78
C LEU A 552 22.34 0.61 3.71
N SER A 553 21.18 0.10 4.08
CA SER A 553 20.23 -0.55 3.17
C SER A 553 18.83 0.05 3.31
N SER A 554 18.03 0.06 2.25
CA SER A 554 16.64 0.58 2.28
C SER A 554 15.71 -0.24 3.19
N CYS A 555 16.07 -1.48 3.51
CA CYS A 555 15.39 -2.31 4.51
C CYS A 555 15.80 -1.99 5.97
N GLY A 556 16.32 -0.79 6.24
CA GLY A 556 16.76 -0.35 7.58
C GLY A 556 18.07 -0.95 8.10
N LEU A 557 18.56 -2.04 7.50
CA LEU A 557 19.80 -2.70 7.93
C LEU A 557 21.04 -1.82 7.71
N THR A 558 21.93 -1.80 8.71
CA THR A 558 23.22 -1.10 8.65
C THR A 558 24.36 -2.03 9.06
N ARG A 559 25.58 -1.78 8.56
CA ARG A 559 26.81 -2.55 8.87
C ARG A 559 28.03 -1.63 8.92
N PRO A 560 29.04 -1.90 9.77
CA PRO A 560 30.26 -1.09 9.84
C PRO A 560 31.19 -1.25 8.62
N ARG A 561 30.93 -2.24 7.75
CA ARG A 561 31.66 -2.47 6.50
C ARG A 561 30.68 -3.00 5.45
N ALA A 562 30.86 -2.57 4.20
CA ALA A 562 30.09 -3.08 3.08
C ALA A 562 30.34 -4.59 2.85
N PRO A 563 29.30 -5.40 2.55
CA PRO A 563 29.45 -6.80 2.14
C PRO A 563 30.17 -6.91 0.79
N ALA A 564 30.64 -8.11 0.43
CA ALA A 564 31.18 -8.34 -0.90
C ALA A 564 30.08 -8.28 -1.97
N LEU A 565 30.46 -8.04 -3.22
CA LEU A 565 29.52 -7.86 -4.35
C LEU A 565 28.52 -9.04 -4.50
N ARG A 566 28.98 -10.26 -4.21
CA ARG A 566 28.16 -11.48 -4.14
C ARG A 566 27.08 -11.36 -3.07
N ASP A 567 27.48 -11.13 -1.83
CA ASP A 567 26.58 -11.17 -0.67
C ASP A 567 25.62 -9.96 -0.68
N ALA A 568 26.07 -8.85 -1.26
CA ALA A 568 25.25 -7.68 -1.59
C ALA A 568 24.10 -8.03 -2.53
N LEU A 569 24.39 -8.73 -3.64
CA LEU A 569 23.40 -9.20 -4.61
C LEU A 569 22.46 -10.24 -4.00
N LEU A 570 23.00 -11.28 -3.35
CA LEU A 570 22.19 -12.34 -2.71
C LEU A 570 21.19 -11.73 -1.72
N HIS A 571 21.62 -10.75 -0.91
CA HIS A 571 20.72 -10.03 -0.01
C HIS A 571 19.58 -9.27 -0.71
N GLN A 572 19.79 -8.71 -1.91
CA GLN A 572 18.70 -8.09 -2.69
C GLN A 572 17.71 -9.13 -3.22
N MET A 573 18.21 -10.29 -3.66
CA MET A 573 17.39 -11.38 -4.21
C MET A 573 16.57 -12.06 -3.11
N ASP A 574 17.20 -12.38 -1.97
CA ASP A 574 16.54 -12.91 -0.78
C ASP A 574 15.49 -11.95 -0.22
N TRP A 575 15.81 -10.66 -0.13
CA TRP A 575 14.87 -9.66 0.35
C TRP A 575 13.64 -9.55 -0.55
N LEU A 576 13.81 -9.51 -1.88
CA LEU A 576 12.68 -9.54 -2.82
C LEU A 576 11.84 -10.81 -2.66
N ARG A 577 12.46 -11.99 -2.59
CA ARG A 577 11.75 -13.26 -2.36
C ARG A 577 10.90 -13.25 -1.08
N GLN A 578 11.34 -12.54 -0.04
CA GLN A 578 10.63 -12.43 1.25
C GLN A 578 9.50 -11.39 1.26
N HIS A 579 9.55 -10.36 0.40
CA HIS A 579 8.60 -9.22 0.43
C HIS A 579 7.72 -9.13 -0.82
N ALA A 580 7.99 -9.95 -1.84
CA ALA A 580 7.28 -10.02 -3.10
C ALA A 580 7.19 -11.47 -3.61
N SER A 581 6.94 -12.42 -2.71
CA SER A 581 6.83 -13.87 -2.98
C SER A 581 5.86 -14.22 -4.10
N ASP A 582 4.82 -13.41 -4.25
CA ASP A 582 3.66 -13.69 -5.11
C ASP A 582 3.86 -13.18 -6.54
N LEU A 583 5.00 -12.52 -6.82
CA LEU A 583 5.34 -11.96 -8.12
C LEU A 583 6.32 -12.88 -8.88
N PRO A 584 6.11 -13.14 -10.19
CA PRO A 584 6.98 -13.97 -11.02
C PRO A 584 8.27 -13.23 -11.41
N ILE A 585 9.15 -13.01 -10.42
CA ILE A 585 10.37 -12.23 -10.56
C ILE A 585 11.46 -13.01 -11.31
N VAL A 586 12.01 -12.40 -12.36
CA VAL A 586 13.25 -12.82 -13.03
C VAL A 586 14.36 -11.83 -12.71
N HIS A 587 15.41 -12.30 -12.06
CA HIS A 587 16.54 -11.46 -11.65
C HIS A 587 17.57 -11.30 -12.77
N LEU A 588 17.87 -10.04 -13.13
CA LEU A 588 18.77 -9.65 -14.20
C LEU A 588 20.00 -8.94 -13.62
N PHE A 589 21.20 -9.46 -13.84
CA PHE A 589 22.43 -8.89 -13.26
C PHE A 589 23.67 -9.13 -14.14
N GLU A 590 24.85 -8.67 -13.70
CA GLU A 590 26.11 -8.75 -14.46
C GLU A 590 27.27 -9.24 -13.59
N GLY A 591 28.33 -9.73 -14.24
CA GLY A 591 29.62 -9.97 -13.59
C GLY A 591 29.66 -11.23 -12.71
N ALA A 592 28.73 -12.15 -12.94
CA ALA A 592 28.59 -13.36 -12.16
C ALA A 592 29.86 -14.24 -12.23
N SER A 593 30.35 -14.70 -11.08
CA SER A 593 31.38 -15.74 -11.03
C SER A 593 30.74 -17.13 -11.23
N PRO A 594 31.47 -18.13 -11.77
CA PRO A 594 30.95 -19.49 -11.90
C PRO A 594 30.47 -20.11 -10.56
N ALA A 595 31.05 -19.69 -9.44
CA ALA A 595 30.62 -20.10 -8.11
C ALA A 595 29.23 -19.51 -7.76
N LEU A 596 29.02 -18.22 -7.98
CA LEU A 596 27.71 -17.57 -7.80
C LEU A 596 26.65 -18.14 -8.76
N LEU A 597 27.01 -18.47 -10.00
CA LEU A 597 26.08 -19.11 -10.95
C LEU A 597 25.67 -20.52 -10.49
N ARG A 598 26.59 -21.31 -9.91
CA ARG A 598 26.26 -22.63 -9.33
C ARG A 598 25.42 -22.51 -8.06
N GLU A 599 25.70 -21.52 -7.23
CA GLU A 599 24.91 -21.21 -6.03
C GLU A 599 23.47 -20.82 -6.39
N LEU A 600 23.29 -19.88 -7.33
CA LEU A 600 21.96 -19.45 -7.78
C LEU A 600 21.21 -20.53 -8.57
N ALA A 601 21.91 -21.42 -9.28
CA ALA A 601 21.29 -22.58 -9.93
C ALA A 601 20.82 -23.66 -8.93
N ALA A 602 21.28 -23.62 -7.68
CA ALA A 602 20.79 -24.46 -6.58
C ALA A 602 19.63 -23.82 -5.80
N THR A 603 19.08 -22.70 -6.30
CA THR A 603 17.89 -22.04 -5.74
C THR A 603 16.73 -22.06 -6.74
N GLU A 604 15.51 -21.93 -6.23
CA GLU A 604 14.28 -21.82 -7.04
C GLU A 604 14.11 -20.42 -7.68
N LEU A 605 15.14 -19.56 -7.64
CA LEU A 605 15.08 -18.21 -8.20
C LEU A 605 15.24 -18.25 -9.72
N HIS A 606 14.35 -17.58 -10.46
CA HIS A 606 14.53 -17.33 -11.88
C HIS A 606 15.55 -16.20 -12.11
N TRP A 607 16.53 -16.42 -12.98
CA TRP A 607 17.56 -15.42 -13.25
C TRP A 607 18.18 -15.50 -14.65
N VAL A 608 18.69 -14.37 -15.14
CA VAL A 608 19.48 -14.23 -16.36
C VAL A 608 20.70 -13.37 -16.05
N ALA A 609 21.89 -13.96 -16.11
CA ALA A 609 23.15 -13.31 -15.79
C ALA A 609 23.88 -12.88 -17.06
N GLN A 610 24.10 -11.58 -17.26
CA GLN A 610 24.96 -11.08 -18.34
C GLN A 610 26.43 -11.34 -18.00
N VAL A 611 27.11 -12.11 -18.85
CA VAL A 611 28.45 -12.64 -18.59
C VAL A 611 29.55 -11.92 -19.37
N PRO A 612 30.79 -11.85 -18.83
CA PRO A 612 31.94 -11.33 -19.57
C PRO A 612 32.23 -12.15 -20.84
N ALA A 613 32.60 -11.46 -21.92
CA ALA A 613 33.00 -12.05 -23.20
C ALA A 613 34.06 -13.17 -23.08
N ILE A 614 34.95 -13.05 -22.09
CA ILE A 614 36.06 -13.96 -21.80
C ILE A 614 35.67 -15.18 -20.95
N LEU A 615 34.43 -15.29 -20.47
CA LEU A 615 34.00 -16.41 -19.63
C LEU A 615 34.18 -17.73 -20.40
N ARG A 616 34.85 -18.72 -19.78
CA ARG A 616 35.05 -20.04 -20.39
C ARG A 616 33.78 -20.88 -20.23
N VAL A 617 33.29 -21.39 -21.35
CA VAL A 617 32.11 -22.26 -21.46
C VAL A 617 32.48 -23.56 -22.15
N TYR A 618 31.76 -24.63 -21.85
CA TYR A 618 32.06 -25.99 -22.29
C TYR A 618 30.86 -26.54 -23.07
N MET A 619 31.13 -27.15 -24.22
CA MET A 619 30.18 -27.93 -25.02
C MET A 619 30.74 -29.35 -25.21
N GLU A 620 30.02 -30.21 -25.93
CA GLU A 620 30.43 -31.60 -26.19
C GLU A 620 31.81 -31.67 -26.88
N ASP A 621 32.07 -30.78 -27.85
CA ASP A 621 33.32 -30.66 -28.60
C ASP A 621 34.52 -30.11 -27.77
N GLY A 622 34.29 -29.67 -26.53
CA GLY A 622 35.30 -29.09 -25.65
C GLY A 622 35.00 -27.68 -25.17
N SER A 623 36.06 -26.91 -24.85
CA SER A 623 35.95 -25.64 -24.12
C SER A 623 36.41 -24.42 -24.90
N THR A 624 35.61 -23.35 -24.85
CA THR A 624 35.80 -22.11 -25.61
C THR A 624 35.43 -20.89 -24.75
N THR A 625 35.54 -19.67 -25.28
CA THR A 625 35.01 -18.47 -24.60
C THR A 625 33.59 -18.18 -25.07
N ALA A 626 32.78 -17.58 -24.18
CA ALA A 626 31.41 -17.18 -24.49
C ALA A 626 31.33 -16.32 -25.76
N GLN A 627 32.27 -15.38 -25.96
CA GLN A 627 32.32 -14.57 -27.18
C GLN A 627 32.77 -15.33 -28.44
N ALA A 628 33.64 -16.33 -28.32
CA ALA A 628 34.01 -17.16 -29.46
C ALA A 628 32.84 -18.03 -29.93
N LEU A 629 32.12 -18.65 -28.98
CA LEU A 629 30.89 -19.40 -29.26
C LEU A 629 29.79 -18.48 -29.82
N ALA A 630 29.57 -17.31 -29.21
CA ALA A 630 28.62 -16.32 -29.70
C ALA A 630 28.97 -15.76 -31.10
N LYS A 631 30.18 -15.99 -31.63
CA LYS A 631 30.52 -15.68 -33.03
C LYS A 631 30.15 -16.79 -34.01
N THR A 632 30.21 -18.06 -33.61
CA THR A 632 29.93 -19.21 -34.49
C THR A 632 28.45 -19.60 -34.56
N LEU A 633 27.65 -19.27 -33.55
CA LEU A 633 26.22 -19.60 -33.55
C LEU A 633 25.46 -18.92 -34.71
N PRO A 634 24.53 -19.62 -35.38
CA PRO A 634 23.66 -19.02 -36.40
C PRO A 634 22.71 -18.03 -35.72
N HIS A 635 22.86 -16.75 -36.05
CA HIS A 635 21.94 -15.71 -35.56
C HIS A 635 20.80 -15.50 -36.54
N HIS A 636 19.59 -15.39 -36.02
CA HIS A 636 18.40 -14.96 -36.76
C HIS A 636 17.89 -13.62 -36.20
N PRO A 637 17.13 -12.82 -36.97
CA PRO A 637 16.38 -11.72 -36.37
C PRO A 637 15.36 -12.25 -35.34
N ALA A 638 15.06 -11.44 -34.33
CA ALA A 638 13.91 -11.69 -33.46
C ALA A 638 12.60 -11.63 -34.28
N ALA A 639 11.67 -12.53 -33.99
CA ALA A 639 10.43 -12.73 -34.75
C ALA A 639 9.31 -11.76 -34.36
N ASP A 640 9.25 -11.36 -33.09
CA ASP A 640 8.39 -10.27 -32.59
C ASP A 640 9.06 -8.92 -32.90
N PRO A 641 8.54 -8.07 -33.81
CA PRO A 641 9.18 -6.79 -34.16
C PRO A 641 9.19 -5.77 -33.02
N ASP A 642 8.30 -5.91 -32.03
CA ASP A 642 8.09 -4.96 -30.92
C ASP A 642 8.87 -5.38 -29.65
N TYR A 643 9.94 -6.17 -29.84
CA TYR A 643 10.79 -6.76 -28.80
C TYR A 643 11.38 -5.74 -27.78
N LEU A 644 11.28 -4.42 -28.00
CA LEU A 644 11.69 -3.32 -27.09
C LEU A 644 10.70 -2.13 -27.06
N PHE A 645 9.37 -2.32 -27.18
CA PHE A 645 8.43 -1.20 -27.30
C PHE A 645 8.55 -0.11 -26.19
N ALA A 646 8.99 -0.48 -24.98
CA ALA A 646 9.19 0.44 -23.87
C ALA A 646 10.33 1.48 -24.09
N LEU A 647 11.20 1.26 -25.07
CA LEU A 647 12.38 2.10 -25.35
C LEU A 647 12.33 2.70 -26.76
N ALA A 648 12.00 3.98 -26.87
CA ALA A 648 12.05 4.75 -28.12
C ALA A 648 13.49 4.95 -28.67
N GLU A 649 14.52 4.91 -27.81
CA GLU A 649 15.93 5.10 -28.18
C GLU A 649 16.78 3.96 -27.59
N VAL A 650 17.48 3.19 -28.44
CA VAL A 650 18.28 2.02 -28.03
C VAL A 650 19.69 2.16 -28.61
N ALA A 651 20.68 2.11 -27.72
CA ALA A 651 22.10 2.32 -28.05
C ALA A 651 22.37 3.66 -28.78
N GLY A 652 21.68 4.74 -28.40
CA GLY A 652 21.94 6.10 -28.88
C GLY A 652 21.26 6.51 -30.19
N ALA A 653 20.29 5.73 -30.69
CA ALA A 653 19.48 6.06 -31.87
C ALA A 653 18.05 5.50 -31.71
N PRO A 654 17.07 5.92 -32.54
CA PRO A 654 15.70 5.38 -32.51
C PRO A 654 15.66 3.86 -32.56
N ALA A 655 14.78 3.23 -31.77
CA ALA A 655 14.65 1.77 -31.74
C ALA A 655 14.18 1.19 -33.09
N ALA A 656 13.43 1.97 -33.88
CA ALA A 656 13.05 1.62 -35.25
C ALA A 656 14.27 1.42 -36.18
N ASP A 657 15.40 2.08 -35.91
CA ASP A 657 16.65 1.95 -36.68
C ASP A 657 17.51 0.75 -36.20
N ARG A 658 16.99 -0.05 -35.28
CA ARG A 658 17.69 -1.19 -34.66
C ARG A 658 16.98 -2.49 -34.99
N ALA A 659 17.76 -3.54 -35.19
CA ALA A 659 17.28 -4.92 -35.33
C ALA A 659 17.98 -5.78 -34.28
N LEU A 660 17.21 -6.49 -33.46
CA LEU A 660 17.75 -7.49 -32.54
C LEU A 660 17.94 -8.80 -33.29
N TRP A 661 19.19 -9.27 -33.33
CA TRP A 661 19.58 -10.59 -33.82
C TRP A 661 19.97 -11.47 -32.65
N VAL A 662 19.44 -12.69 -32.61
CA VAL A 662 19.52 -13.60 -31.47
C VAL A 662 20.06 -14.95 -31.89
N ALA A 663 20.73 -15.63 -30.96
CA ALA A 663 21.11 -17.03 -31.07
C ALA A 663 21.29 -17.64 -29.68
N GLY A 664 21.20 -18.97 -29.57
CA GLY A 664 21.47 -19.64 -28.30
C GLY A 664 21.78 -21.12 -28.44
N THR A 665 22.30 -21.68 -27.36
CA THR A 665 22.79 -23.06 -27.29
C THR A 665 22.82 -23.52 -25.83
N PRO A 666 22.65 -24.82 -25.53
CA PRO A 666 23.11 -25.36 -24.25
C PRO A 666 24.63 -25.12 -24.08
N VAL A 667 25.06 -24.92 -22.84
CA VAL A 667 26.47 -24.85 -22.42
C VAL A 667 26.63 -25.46 -21.02
N THR A 668 27.85 -25.81 -20.64
CA THR A 668 28.19 -26.22 -19.27
C THR A 668 29.29 -25.34 -18.66
N LEU A 669 29.25 -25.19 -17.33
CA LEU A 669 30.29 -24.55 -16.52
C LEU A 669 30.95 -25.57 -15.57
N THR A 670 32.13 -26.06 -15.94
CA THR A 670 32.93 -26.95 -15.08
C THR A 670 33.76 -26.17 -14.05
N ALA A 671 33.93 -26.72 -12.85
CA ALA A 671 34.93 -26.25 -11.89
C ALA A 671 35.65 -27.46 -11.26
N ARG A 672 36.91 -27.29 -10.85
CA ARG A 672 37.72 -28.40 -10.31
C ARG A 672 37.08 -28.94 -9.02
N GLY A 673 36.66 -30.20 -9.04
CA GLY A 673 36.00 -30.84 -7.89
C GLY A 673 34.52 -30.47 -7.71
N GLN A 674 33.85 -29.95 -8.75
CA GLN A 674 32.41 -29.73 -8.76
C GLN A 674 31.78 -30.32 -10.03
N GLU A 675 30.55 -30.82 -9.93
CA GLU A 675 29.81 -31.37 -11.08
C GLU A 675 29.56 -30.31 -12.17
N PRO A 676 29.56 -30.67 -13.46
CA PRO A 676 29.28 -29.74 -14.56
C PRO A 676 27.90 -29.10 -14.40
N LEU A 677 27.85 -27.77 -14.31
CA LEU A 677 26.58 -27.05 -14.24
C LEU A 677 26.06 -26.82 -15.67
N ALA A 678 24.96 -27.47 -16.04
CA ALA A 678 24.26 -27.22 -17.30
C ALA A 678 23.47 -25.90 -17.25
N LEU A 679 23.62 -25.07 -18.28
CA LEU A 679 22.94 -23.79 -18.46
C LEU A 679 22.59 -23.61 -19.94
N ARG A 680 21.78 -22.60 -20.25
CA ARG A 680 21.55 -22.15 -21.63
C ARG A 680 22.23 -20.79 -21.82
N MET A 681 22.93 -20.63 -22.94
CA MET A 681 23.53 -19.38 -23.36
C MET A 681 22.64 -18.70 -24.41
N VAL A 682 22.41 -17.40 -24.22
CA VAL A 682 21.73 -16.52 -25.18
C VAL A 682 22.69 -15.42 -25.61
N SER A 683 22.84 -15.22 -26.92
CA SER A 683 23.55 -14.07 -27.49
C SER A 683 22.55 -13.13 -28.14
N ALA A 684 22.67 -11.85 -27.79
CA ALA A 684 21.89 -10.75 -28.33
C ALA A 684 22.84 -9.79 -29.07
N ARG A 685 22.53 -9.47 -30.33
CA ARG A 685 23.25 -8.47 -31.13
C ARG A 685 22.27 -7.40 -31.59
N LEU A 686 22.51 -6.15 -31.20
CA LEU A 686 21.82 -4.99 -31.78
C LEU A 686 22.54 -4.60 -33.07
N VAL A 687 21.83 -4.71 -34.18
CA VAL A 687 22.30 -4.37 -35.53
C VAL A 687 21.65 -3.06 -35.98
N ASP A 688 22.42 -2.18 -36.60
CA ASP A 688 21.93 -0.98 -37.25
C ASP A 688 21.26 -1.34 -38.59
N ARG A 689 19.98 -1.00 -38.77
CA ARG A 689 19.21 -1.40 -39.96
C ARG A 689 19.74 -0.80 -41.26
N SER A 690 20.38 0.37 -41.22
CA SER A 690 20.86 1.08 -42.41
C SER A 690 22.22 0.58 -42.91
N THR A 691 23.07 0.08 -42.01
CA THR A 691 24.46 -0.32 -42.31
C THR A 691 24.74 -1.81 -42.13
N GLY A 692 23.82 -2.57 -41.53
CA GLY A 692 24.02 -3.99 -41.19
C GLY A 692 25.08 -4.24 -40.11
N LYS A 693 25.63 -3.19 -39.48
CA LYS A 693 26.70 -3.30 -38.48
C LYS A 693 26.16 -3.63 -37.10
N VAL A 694 26.83 -4.53 -36.38
CA VAL A 694 26.56 -4.79 -34.96
C VAL A 694 27.02 -3.58 -34.15
N VAL A 695 26.07 -2.84 -33.59
CA VAL A 695 26.30 -1.66 -32.73
C VAL A 695 26.66 -2.09 -31.31
N LYS A 696 26.00 -3.15 -30.81
CA LYS A 696 26.11 -3.61 -29.44
C LYS A 696 25.89 -5.12 -29.38
N SER A 697 26.52 -5.81 -28.43
CA SER A 697 26.23 -7.21 -28.16
C SER A 697 26.23 -7.51 -26.67
N ALA A 698 25.39 -8.46 -26.27
CA ALA A 698 25.29 -8.99 -24.93
C ALA A 698 25.26 -10.53 -24.99
N ILE A 699 25.76 -11.16 -23.93
CA ILE A 699 25.72 -12.62 -23.77
C ILE A 699 25.18 -12.88 -22.37
N GLY A 700 24.13 -13.69 -22.27
CA GLY A 700 23.53 -14.13 -21.03
C GLY A 700 23.69 -15.63 -20.81
N LEU A 701 23.81 -16.03 -19.55
CA LEU A 701 23.57 -17.39 -19.11
C LEU A 701 22.32 -17.43 -18.22
N HIS A 702 21.55 -18.51 -18.32
CA HIS A 702 20.40 -18.76 -17.46
C HIS A 702 20.24 -20.27 -17.19
N PRO A 703 19.63 -20.69 -16.06
CA PRO A 703 19.08 -22.04 -15.92
C PRO A 703 17.92 -22.20 -16.91
N SER A 704 17.40 -23.41 -17.13
CA SER A 704 16.43 -23.71 -18.21
C SER A 704 15.01 -23.11 -18.02
N LEU A 705 14.92 -21.78 -18.02
CA LEU A 705 13.69 -20.99 -18.15
C LEU A 705 13.00 -21.36 -19.47
N ASP A 706 11.72 -21.72 -19.40
CA ASP A 706 10.91 -22.08 -20.56
C ASP A 706 10.35 -20.81 -21.23
N LEU A 707 11.24 -20.08 -21.91
CA LEU A 707 10.95 -18.79 -22.52
C LEU A 707 11.48 -18.69 -23.95
N PRO A 708 10.78 -17.98 -24.87
CA PRO A 708 11.30 -17.65 -26.18
C PRO A 708 12.64 -16.92 -26.08
N ILE A 709 13.61 -17.36 -26.88
CA ILE A 709 14.98 -16.81 -26.83
C ILE A 709 15.02 -15.31 -27.14
N ASP A 710 14.14 -14.84 -28.01
CA ASP A 710 13.92 -13.44 -28.37
C ASP A 710 13.63 -12.56 -27.14
N ARG A 711 12.85 -13.09 -26.17
CA ARG A 711 12.50 -12.39 -24.93
C ARG A 711 13.68 -12.31 -23.97
N LEU A 712 14.40 -13.41 -23.82
CA LEU A 712 15.65 -13.45 -23.03
C LEU A 712 16.72 -12.52 -23.63
N ALA A 713 16.79 -12.43 -24.96
CA ALA A 713 17.68 -11.53 -25.68
C ALA A 713 17.27 -10.05 -25.55
N SER A 714 15.99 -9.72 -25.56
CA SER A 714 15.55 -8.34 -25.31
C SER A 714 15.76 -7.92 -23.85
N TRP A 715 15.55 -8.82 -22.88
CA TRP A 715 15.88 -8.57 -21.48
C TRP A 715 17.38 -8.28 -21.25
N LEU A 716 18.28 -8.95 -21.99
CA LEU A 716 19.71 -8.61 -22.00
C LEU A 716 19.98 -7.21 -22.57
N VAL A 717 19.18 -6.73 -23.53
CA VAL A 717 19.27 -5.35 -24.03
C VAL A 717 18.72 -4.37 -22.99
N VAL A 718 17.54 -4.60 -22.41
CA VAL A 718 16.94 -3.77 -21.35
C VAL A 718 17.93 -3.58 -20.19
N LYS A 719 18.50 -4.67 -19.66
CA LYS A 719 19.53 -4.63 -18.60
C LYS A 719 20.86 -3.99 -19.03
N THR A 720 21.11 -3.85 -20.32
CA THR A 720 22.28 -3.12 -20.85
C THR A 720 22.01 -1.62 -21.02
N GLU A 721 20.77 -1.23 -21.30
CA GLU A 721 20.34 0.18 -21.39
C GLU A 721 20.01 0.79 -20.01
N SER A 722 19.51 -0.01 -19.04
CA SER A 722 19.17 0.42 -17.67
C SER A 722 20.35 0.99 -16.87
N ARG A 723 21.59 0.72 -17.29
CA ARG A 723 22.81 1.43 -16.85
C ARG A 723 22.71 2.96 -17.03
N GLU A 724 21.83 3.46 -17.90
CA GLU A 724 21.51 4.88 -18.00
C GLU A 724 20.68 5.39 -16.83
N ALA A 725 19.69 4.64 -16.34
CA ALA A 725 18.98 4.97 -15.09
C ALA A 725 19.92 5.04 -13.88
N MET A 726 20.89 4.13 -13.79
CA MET A 726 21.90 4.18 -12.72
C MET A 726 22.82 5.41 -12.83
N ARG A 727 23.17 5.86 -14.05
CA ARG A 727 23.87 7.14 -14.25
C ARG A 727 22.99 8.33 -13.87
N HIS A 728 21.71 8.30 -14.19
CA HIS A 728 20.75 9.31 -13.75
C HIS A 728 20.57 9.32 -12.23
N ALA A 729 20.66 8.18 -11.55
CA ALA A 729 20.60 8.09 -10.09
C ALA A 729 21.83 8.73 -9.42
N ALA A 730 23.03 8.53 -9.98
CA ALA A 730 24.23 9.24 -9.51
C ALA A 730 24.14 10.76 -9.74
N ALA A 731 23.53 11.20 -10.86
CA ALA A 731 23.24 12.61 -11.08
C ALA A 731 22.17 13.16 -10.12
N ALA A 732 21.16 12.36 -9.75
CA ALA A 732 20.13 12.74 -8.78
C ALA A 732 20.76 12.93 -7.40
N TRP A 733 21.58 11.98 -6.97
CA TRP A 733 22.33 12.07 -5.70
C TRP A 733 23.17 13.35 -5.59
N ALA A 734 23.76 13.83 -6.69
CA ALA A 734 24.54 15.07 -6.73
C ALA A 734 23.69 16.36 -6.79
N LEU A 735 22.38 16.26 -7.09
CA LEU A 735 21.44 17.39 -7.15
C LEU A 735 20.52 17.48 -5.92
N LEU A 736 20.31 16.37 -5.21
CA LEU A 736 19.46 16.28 -4.02
C LEU A 736 20.23 16.71 -2.77
N SER A 737 19.58 17.47 -1.89
CA SER A 737 20.19 17.96 -0.66
C SER A 737 20.41 16.84 0.36
N THR A 738 21.52 16.94 1.08
CA THR A 738 21.87 16.00 2.15
C THR A 738 21.41 16.57 3.48
N ARG A 739 20.54 15.86 4.18
CA ARG A 739 20.21 16.11 5.60
C ARG A 739 21.00 15.12 6.46
N ASP A 740 21.28 15.48 7.71
CA ASP A 740 22.06 14.65 8.62
C ASP A 740 21.33 13.36 9.03
N GLY A 741 22.11 12.31 9.33
CA GLY A 741 21.64 11.02 9.84
C GLY A 741 21.59 9.89 8.80
N GLN A 742 21.64 8.64 9.30
CA GLN A 742 21.66 7.45 8.45
C GLN A 742 20.35 7.27 7.67
N ASP A 743 19.20 7.48 8.33
CA ASP A 743 17.87 7.44 7.71
C ASP A 743 17.74 8.45 6.56
N ALA A 744 18.26 9.67 6.74
CA ALA A 744 18.24 10.70 5.71
C ALA A 744 19.02 10.27 4.46
N LEU A 745 20.20 9.64 4.64
CA LEU A 745 21.01 9.06 3.56
C LEU A 745 20.34 7.84 2.90
N GLN A 746 19.66 6.98 3.66
CA GLN A 746 18.90 5.84 3.14
C GLN A 746 17.74 6.31 2.25
N HIS A 747 16.96 7.29 2.69
CA HIS A 747 15.93 7.92 1.86
C HIS A 747 16.53 8.68 0.65
N LYS A 748 17.69 9.36 0.80
CA LYS A 748 18.38 10.00 -0.33
C LYS A 748 18.77 8.96 -1.39
N ALA A 749 19.20 7.77 -0.98
CA ALA A 749 19.52 6.67 -1.88
C ALA A 749 18.27 6.12 -2.61
N LEU A 750 17.17 5.92 -1.88
CA LEU A 750 15.86 5.51 -2.42
C LEU A 750 15.34 6.49 -3.48
N LEU A 751 15.25 7.77 -3.14
CA LEU A 751 14.84 8.82 -4.08
C LEU A 751 15.81 8.96 -5.25
N SER A 752 17.13 8.86 -5.02
CA SER A 752 18.11 8.92 -6.11
C SER A 752 17.89 7.80 -7.13
N ALA A 753 17.62 6.58 -6.70
CA ALA A 753 17.31 5.46 -7.59
C ALA A 753 15.99 5.67 -8.35
N GLN A 754 14.92 6.07 -7.66
CA GLN A 754 13.61 6.27 -8.28
C GLN A 754 13.60 7.46 -9.25
N ALA A 755 14.21 8.59 -8.90
CA ALA A 755 14.40 9.73 -9.80
C ALA A 755 15.34 9.39 -10.97
N GLY A 756 16.30 8.47 -10.77
CA GLY A 756 17.13 7.91 -11.83
C GLY A 756 16.32 7.12 -12.87
N LEU A 757 15.38 6.29 -12.42
CA LEU A 757 14.44 5.59 -13.30
C LEU A 757 13.47 6.58 -13.99
N ALA A 758 12.89 7.55 -13.29
CA ALA A 758 11.98 8.53 -13.89
C ALA A 758 12.68 9.39 -14.96
N ALA A 759 13.94 9.80 -14.73
CA ALA A 759 14.74 10.50 -15.73
C ALA A 759 15.08 9.61 -16.95
N TRP A 760 15.30 8.31 -16.74
CA TRP A 760 15.48 7.34 -17.83
C TRP A 760 14.17 7.14 -18.61
N GLN A 761 13.03 7.00 -17.93
CA GLN A 761 11.71 6.90 -18.53
C GLN A 761 11.36 8.17 -19.32
N LEU A 762 11.71 9.35 -18.83
CA LEU A 762 11.58 10.62 -19.56
C LEU A 762 12.41 10.60 -20.85
N ARG A 763 13.65 10.08 -20.83
CA ARG A 763 14.45 9.92 -22.06
C ARG A 763 13.90 8.88 -23.02
N LYS A 764 13.42 7.74 -22.51
CA LYS A 764 13.25 6.51 -23.30
C LYS A 764 11.80 6.13 -23.59
N SER A 765 10.81 6.48 -22.77
CA SER A 765 9.41 6.12 -23.04
C SER A 765 8.91 6.82 -24.31
N PRO A 766 8.20 6.13 -25.23
CA PRO A 766 7.52 6.78 -26.35
C PRO A 766 6.54 7.88 -25.89
N LEU A 767 5.77 7.61 -24.83
CA LEU A 767 4.74 8.49 -24.28
C LEU A 767 5.31 9.84 -23.80
N ALA A 768 6.55 9.85 -23.29
CA ALA A 768 7.20 11.06 -22.77
C ALA A 768 7.63 12.08 -23.85
N ALA A 769 7.22 11.93 -25.11
CA ALA A 769 7.69 12.76 -26.23
C ALA A 769 7.46 14.26 -26.02
N ARG A 770 6.27 14.68 -25.58
CA ARG A 770 5.95 16.10 -25.35
C ARG A 770 6.66 16.62 -24.10
N SER A 771 6.66 15.87 -23.01
CA SER A 771 7.39 16.22 -21.77
C SER A 771 8.89 16.35 -21.96
N ARG A 772 9.52 15.56 -22.85
CA ARG A 772 10.92 15.76 -23.27
C ARG A 772 11.15 17.14 -23.89
N GLN A 773 10.26 17.57 -24.78
CA GLN A 773 10.36 18.85 -25.48
C GLN A 773 10.18 20.01 -24.49
N VAL A 774 9.13 19.98 -23.66
CA VAL A 774 8.88 20.99 -22.63
C VAL A 774 10.06 21.07 -21.65
N ALA A 775 10.55 19.94 -21.14
CA ALA A 775 11.65 19.92 -20.18
C ALA A 775 13.01 20.30 -20.79
N ALA A 776 13.22 20.12 -22.10
CA ALA A 776 14.37 20.66 -22.81
C ALA A 776 14.30 22.21 -22.88
N LEU A 777 13.13 22.76 -23.24
CA LEU A 777 12.89 24.20 -23.30
C LEU A 777 13.03 24.87 -21.92
N MET A 778 12.54 24.22 -20.85
CA MET A 778 12.78 24.63 -19.46
C MET A 778 14.26 24.62 -19.03
N LEU A 779 15.15 24.00 -19.82
CA LEU A 779 16.61 24.04 -19.64
C LEU A 779 17.33 24.92 -20.67
N GLY A 780 16.59 25.68 -21.49
CA GLY A 780 17.14 26.51 -22.56
C GLY A 780 17.75 25.69 -23.71
N ARG A 781 17.21 24.50 -24.00
CA ARG A 781 17.74 23.55 -24.98
C ARG A 781 16.66 23.12 -25.98
N LYS A 782 17.09 22.80 -27.20
CA LYS A 782 16.22 22.22 -28.23
C LYS A 782 15.87 20.75 -27.97
N GLU A 783 16.79 20.00 -27.35
CA GLU A 783 16.65 18.55 -27.12
C GLU A 783 17.21 18.15 -25.74
N LEU A 784 16.74 17.00 -25.23
CA LEU A 784 17.09 16.49 -23.90
C LEU A 784 18.15 15.38 -23.93
N SER A 785 19.37 15.71 -23.51
CA SER A 785 20.48 14.76 -23.48
C SER A 785 20.55 13.93 -22.19
N ALA A 786 21.31 12.83 -22.23
CA ALA A 786 21.60 11.98 -21.07
C ALA A 786 22.24 12.76 -19.90
N ALA A 787 22.98 13.84 -20.17
CA ALA A 787 23.58 14.67 -19.12
C ALA A 787 22.57 15.59 -18.40
N THR A 788 21.41 15.85 -18.99
CA THR A 788 20.43 16.84 -18.49
C THR A 788 19.10 16.26 -18.06
N ALA A 789 18.75 15.02 -18.45
CA ALA A 789 17.45 14.45 -18.16
C ALA A 789 17.08 14.36 -16.67
N THR A 790 18.05 14.15 -15.78
CA THR A 790 17.80 14.18 -14.32
C THR A 790 17.42 15.58 -13.84
N GLN A 791 18.11 16.61 -14.32
CA GLN A 791 17.79 18.01 -13.99
C GLN A 791 16.42 18.42 -14.56
N ALA A 792 16.08 17.92 -15.76
CA ALA A 792 14.78 18.10 -16.39
C ALA A 792 13.64 17.44 -15.58
N ALA A 793 13.80 16.18 -15.17
CA ALA A 793 12.80 15.48 -14.37
C ALA A 793 12.54 16.20 -13.03
N LEU A 794 13.60 16.57 -12.31
CA LEU A 794 13.48 17.35 -11.07
C LEU A 794 12.84 18.73 -11.30
N LYS A 795 13.09 19.39 -12.44
CA LYS A 795 12.39 20.63 -12.81
C LYS A 795 10.90 20.43 -13.11
N LEU A 796 10.52 19.33 -13.77
CA LEU A 796 9.11 18.99 -13.99
C LEU A 796 8.40 18.71 -12.66
N PHE A 797 9.07 18.12 -11.67
CA PHE A 797 8.53 17.95 -10.32
C PHE A 797 8.29 19.29 -9.63
N THR A 798 9.26 20.22 -9.68
CA THR A 798 9.07 21.59 -9.17
C THR A 798 7.92 22.30 -9.88
N LEU A 799 7.81 22.17 -11.20
CA LEU A 799 6.72 22.76 -11.98
C LEU A 799 5.35 22.20 -11.55
N LYS A 800 5.24 20.87 -11.39
CA LYS A 800 4.00 20.22 -10.94
C LYS A 800 3.57 20.70 -9.55
N GLU A 801 4.51 20.80 -8.59
CA GLU A 801 4.21 21.36 -7.26
C GLU A 801 3.75 22.81 -7.34
N MET A 802 4.41 23.64 -8.16
CA MET A 802 4.06 25.04 -8.41
C MET A 802 2.74 25.23 -9.19
N MET A 803 2.18 24.18 -9.77
CA MET A 803 0.87 24.19 -10.45
C MET A 803 -0.25 23.58 -9.58
N ALA A 804 0.10 22.95 -8.45
CA ALA A 804 -0.82 22.38 -7.47
C ALA A 804 -1.04 23.28 -6.23
N ALA A 805 -0.35 24.42 -6.15
CA ALA A 805 -0.37 25.40 -5.07
C ALA A 805 -0.97 26.76 -5.51
#